data_AF-A0A3Q3G4G7-F1
#
_entry.id   AF-A0A3Q3G4G7-F1
#
_cell.length_a   1.000
_cell.length_b   1.000
_cell.length_c   1.000
_cell.angle_alpha   90.00
_cell.angle_beta   90.00
_cell.angle_gamma   90.00
#
_symmetry.space_group_name_H-M   'P 1'
#
loop_
_entity.id
_entity.type
_entity.pdbx_description
1 polymer ?
#
loop_
_entity_poly.entity_id
_entity_poly.type
_entity_poly.pdbx_seq_one_letter_code
_entity_poly.pdbx_strand_id
1 'polypeptide(L)'
;MLHLKSSGLLLLLTVHFAAAGSWTQRCDTPEGKCDFVCDCTDCSDEQDCGYRGNRFECDFEDGGTCGWTNQSINEAYSWELRQRGDTLPDSGPSSDYTTGTATGWFMGVSAVKSESVSTAVLISPEMKQSSPTCRLRLRYFLWDSGHTGLGSTPLWASIHRQDSQEAVVWRPEATSVRGWREATIFLGRIPTTFQMRLNSKRSEGRRGDVAIDQLEFLDCALPSPHTGESCPAGMMECENEGCVEQQQVCDGTDNCGDGTDEKNCGEYRRCDFEDDLCDWTLTSLSLLKWKRMNQENISTNDPLKGPGRDHSNNSASGYFLYVTVPDVGLTTDWAAFQSPRLEPTNSSHPCKMVMYTHQFGPRSGGLTVLVADEKIYPVWQRGGALGDVWVKAEVEIVTNSTFQILFMAAIRDFDYGGIAVDSIVLSPECRLSPVNNTWVNEFPKPPKDLCTTPDKMCDFHRDCAGAEDEAKCGDFSYPEGSSGWTDSSIGTQDWLLHVNSTSNGELSVRVIDSLLGIRPKLWEFSGKTGVGEESWKHVDVSIGARKHRFQLAFEAGAVKLCPCAEIKVKNVHFVGCYADYVPSSPTELSCNFEDGMCGWFQDNSDSFDWTLLDGMDHTIGIGRSLSVDMWSPSLRGAFGRLVSYTQLAGPTDYCLFFFYKLYGPNTGALNVKVLDNDGYERILWTRSGAHGNTWHEAHCPVPHQLTNFKLMFEAVRSGFDGRVAIDDVTFLSGPCTAPRMCSFEGHQCGYSTSGKVQWLHRSGYPATLTRPKTDHTLGTEHGFYMMANSGADILPSGGKTVLTSLIRKGTTKTECAHFWYHMEGKNPGSLTLYMKPVEGERVKIFSDSSNQGAVWRHGYGNITSDLVDWQLEFEVVGAGGKGTHIAVDDIFLSAHPCEGQGSKCSLERGMCSWSNTQNVKVDKLDWELTSQEAEKHYPVPPADHTLGTERGHFLFLSSSNRTAANQNAQLLSPHLPPTKGTCLKFWAYKPYSSDSELRVWRLSKGPPHQLLLVVNWGGRGDALMST
;
A
#
# COMPACT_ATOMS: atom_id res chain seq x y z
N MET A 1 26.15 -85.55 -32.79
CA MET A 1 25.44 -86.51 -33.64
C MET A 1 23.98 -86.09 -33.71
N LEU A 2 23.55 -85.72 -34.93
CA LEU A 2 22.22 -85.76 -35.59
C LEU A 2 20.96 -85.92 -34.70
N HIS A 3 19.82 -85.24 -34.90
CA HIS A 3 19.22 -84.63 -36.10
C HIS A 3 17.94 -83.81 -35.73
N LEU A 4 17.55 -82.89 -36.64
CA LEU A 4 16.22 -82.30 -36.94
C LEU A 4 15.61 -81.12 -36.13
N LYS A 5 15.79 -79.92 -36.72
CA LYS A 5 14.91 -78.74 -36.99
C LYS A 5 13.60 -78.48 -36.18
N SER A 6 13.63 -77.39 -35.38
CA SER A 6 12.88 -76.08 -35.45
C SER A 6 11.40 -76.07 -35.91
N SER A 7 10.43 -75.33 -35.33
CA SER A 7 10.31 -74.31 -34.26
C SER A 7 8.81 -74.08 -33.95
N GLY A 8 8.47 -73.48 -32.81
CA GLY A 8 7.19 -72.81 -32.58
C GLY A 8 6.66 -72.90 -31.15
N LEU A 9 6.96 -71.89 -30.34
CA LEU A 9 6.75 -71.81 -28.88
C LEU A 9 5.50 -70.98 -28.57
N LEU A 10 4.55 -71.52 -27.81
CA LEU A 10 3.59 -70.76 -26.99
C LEU A 10 3.03 -71.69 -25.89
N LEU A 11 3.43 -71.51 -24.63
CA LEU A 11 2.73 -72.12 -23.51
C LEU A 11 2.99 -71.39 -22.19
N LEU A 12 1.88 -71.17 -21.49
CA LEU A 12 1.70 -70.65 -20.16
C LEU A 12 2.54 -71.37 -19.10
N LEU A 13 2.97 -70.64 -18.07
CA LEU A 13 3.06 -71.15 -16.70
C LEU A 13 3.12 -70.00 -15.69
N THR A 14 2.22 -70.09 -14.71
CA THR A 14 2.03 -69.23 -13.55
C THR A 14 3.12 -69.42 -12.49
N VAL A 15 3.77 -68.34 -12.02
CA VAL A 15 4.47 -68.27 -10.72
C VAL A 15 4.38 -66.84 -10.14
N HIS A 16 3.76 -66.74 -8.96
CA HIS A 16 3.98 -65.84 -7.81
C HIS A 16 4.37 -64.37 -8.05
N PHE A 17 3.46 -63.45 -7.70
CA PHE A 17 3.83 -62.11 -7.22
C PHE A 17 3.24 -61.88 -5.83
N ALA A 18 4.13 -61.55 -4.90
CA ALA A 18 3.83 -61.11 -3.55
C ALA A 18 3.18 -59.72 -3.57
N ALA A 19 2.37 -59.47 -2.53
CA ALA A 19 1.63 -58.25 -2.31
C ALA A 19 2.56 -57.02 -2.24
N ALA A 20 2.36 -56.09 -3.16
CA ALA A 20 2.61 -54.67 -2.99
C ALA A 20 1.25 -53.98 -3.13
N GLY A 21 0.64 -53.63 -1.99
CA GLY A 21 -0.65 -52.96 -1.93
C GLY A 21 -0.54 -51.50 -2.35
N SER A 22 -1.28 -51.16 -3.40
CA SER A 22 -2.04 -49.93 -3.66
C SER A 22 -1.60 -48.62 -2.96
N TRP A 23 -1.00 -47.70 -3.72
CA TRP A 23 -0.94 -46.26 -3.44
C TRP A 23 -1.83 -45.47 -4.43
N THR A 24 -2.90 -46.08 -4.95
CA THR A 24 -3.73 -45.52 -6.03
C THR A 24 -5.20 -45.36 -5.66
N GLN A 25 -5.54 -45.20 -4.36
CA GLN A 25 -6.94 -45.27 -3.91
C GLN A 25 -7.50 -44.04 -3.16
N ARG A 26 -6.75 -42.94 -2.96
CA ARG A 26 -7.24 -41.77 -2.18
C ARG A 26 -7.73 -40.55 -2.97
N CYS A 27 -7.16 -40.27 -4.15
CA CYS A 27 -7.33 -39.01 -4.88
C CYS A 27 -8.78 -38.63 -5.29
N ASP A 28 -9.74 -39.57 -5.31
CA ASP A 28 -11.14 -39.24 -5.69
C ASP A 28 -12.16 -39.70 -4.63
N THR A 29 -11.69 -39.84 -3.38
CA THR A 29 -12.58 -40.15 -2.26
C THR A 29 -13.33 -38.89 -1.82
N PRO A 30 -14.61 -38.97 -1.42
CA PRO A 30 -15.35 -37.82 -0.89
C PRO A 30 -14.74 -37.19 0.37
N GLU A 31 -13.80 -37.87 1.02
CA GLU A 31 -13.13 -37.45 2.25
C GLU A 31 -11.93 -36.53 1.97
N GLY A 32 -11.13 -36.81 0.93
CA GLY A 32 -9.99 -35.98 0.50
C GLY A 32 -10.33 -34.98 -0.59
N LYS A 33 -11.45 -34.26 -0.47
CA LYS A 33 -11.79 -33.11 -1.35
C LYS A 33 -12.08 -31.88 -0.52
N CYS A 34 -11.44 -30.76 -0.83
CA CYS A 34 -11.49 -29.52 -0.06
C CYS A 34 -11.05 -29.71 1.41
N ASP A 35 -9.98 -30.48 1.64
CA ASP A 35 -9.41 -30.74 2.97
C ASP A 35 -8.07 -30.01 3.23
N PHE A 36 -7.68 -29.13 2.31
CA PHE A 36 -6.44 -28.35 2.34
C PHE A 36 -5.15 -29.15 2.11
N VAL A 37 -5.23 -30.41 1.70
CA VAL A 37 -4.08 -31.28 1.40
C VAL A 37 -4.17 -31.74 -0.06
N CYS A 38 -3.04 -31.72 -0.78
CA CYS A 38 -2.99 -32.32 -2.11
C CYS A 38 -2.83 -33.85 -2.00
N ASP A 39 -3.94 -34.59 -2.08
CA ASP A 39 -3.91 -36.05 -2.17
C ASP A 39 -3.68 -36.54 -3.61
N CYS A 40 -4.07 -35.74 -4.61
CA CYS A 40 -3.82 -36.03 -6.02
C CYS A 40 -2.43 -35.56 -6.49
N THR A 41 -1.85 -36.28 -7.45
CA THR A 41 -0.57 -35.88 -8.07
C THR A 41 -0.64 -34.54 -8.81
N ASP A 42 -1.84 -34.10 -9.19
CA ASP A 42 -2.14 -32.81 -9.84
C ASP A 42 -2.95 -31.84 -8.94
N CYS A 43 -3.20 -32.20 -7.68
CA CYS A 43 -4.04 -31.46 -6.73
C CYS A 43 -5.46 -31.13 -7.26
N SER A 44 -6.02 -31.98 -8.14
CA SER A 44 -7.35 -31.78 -8.71
C SER A 44 -8.49 -31.85 -7.68
N ASP A 45 -8.26 -32.54 -6.57
CA ASP A 45 -9.09 -32.60 -5.37
C ASP A 45 -9.33 -31.24 -4.69
N GLU A 46 -8.37 -30.31 -4.83
CA GLU A 46 -8.37 -29.01 -4.15
C GLU A 46 -8.61 -27.81 -5.10
N GLN A 47 -8.66 -28.06 -6.40
CA GLN A 47 -8.71 -27.01 -7.43
C GLN A 47 -9.98 -26.14 -7.35
N ASP A 48 -11.14 -26.75 -7.10
CA ASP A 48 -12.42 -26.05 -6.95
C ASP A 48 -12.59 -25.39 -5.56
N CYS A 49 -11.63 -25.61 -4.66
CA CYS A 49 -11.60 -25.12 -3.27
C CYS A 49 -10.65 -23.91 -3.11
N GLY A 50 -10.06 -23.44 -4.22
CA GLY A 50 -9.13 -22.30 -4.25
C GLY A 50 -7.66 -22.68 -4.41
N TYR A 51 -7.29 -23.93 -4.70
CA TYR A 51 -5.89 -24.29 -4.87
C TYR A 51 -5.28 -23.77 -6.18
N ARG A 52 -4.15 -23.05 -6.08
CA ARG A 52 -3.32 -22.57 -7.19
C ARG A 52 -1.85 -22.78 -6.94
N GLY A 53 -1.26 -23.81 -7.56
CA GLY A 53 0.18 -24.03 -7.72
C GLY A 53 0.97 -24.36 -6.44
N ASN A 54 0.60 -23.75 -5.30
CA ASN A 54 1.11 -23.97 -3.94
C ASN A 54 0.28 -23.25 -2.84
N ARG A 55 -0.81 -22.54 -3.15
CA ARG A 55 -1.61 -21.76 -2.18
C ARG A 55 -3.10 -21.95 -2.38
N PHE A 56 -3.87 -21.80 -1.30
CA PHE A 56 -5.33 -21.79 -1.32
C PHE A 56 -5.84 -20.35 -1.45
N GLU A 57 -5.78 -19.80 -2.66
CA GLU A 57 -6.13 -18.40 -2.96
C GLU A 57 -7.18 -18.26 -4.08
N CYS A 58 -8.09 -17.31 -3.89
CA CYS A 58 -9.02 -16.86 -4.93
C CYS A 58 -8.91 -15.35 -5.15
N ASP A 59 -8.38 -14.99 -6.32
CA ASP A 59 -8.14 -13.62 -6.77
C ASP A 59 -9.11 -13.16 -7.87
N PHE A 60 -10.05 -14.02 -8.27
CA PHE A 60 -11.09 -13.75 -9.27
C PHE A 60 -10.61 -13.49 -10.72
N GLU A 61 -9.32 -13.58 -11.03
CA GLU A 61 -8.77 -13.12 -12.33
C GLU A 61 -8.95 -14.11 -13.50
N ASP A 62 -8.98 -15.42 -13.24
CA ASP A 62 -8.97 -16.45 -14.30
C ASP A 62 -10.34 -16.75 -14.93
N GLY A 63 -11.27 -15.78 -14.87
CA GLY A 63 -12.61 -15.92 -15.47
C GLY A 63 -13.57 -16.84 -14.71
N GLY A 64 -13.27 -17.16 -13.44
CA GLY A 64 -14.11 -17.96 -12.55
C GLY A 64 -14.12 -17.41 -11.12
N THR A 65 -15.07 -17.87 -10.29
CA THR A 65 -15.22 -17.44 -8.89
C THR A 65 -14.49 -18.34 -7.89
N CYS A 66 -13.58 -19.20 -8.36
CA CYS A 66 -12.88 -20.22 -7.55
C CYS A 66 -13.84 -21.03 -6.65
N GLY A 67 -14.99 -21.43 -7.20
CA GLY A 67 -16.03 -22.18 -6.50
C GLY A 67 -16.94 -21.35 -5.57
N TRP A 68 -16.67 -20.06 -5.36
CA TRP A 68 -17.57 -19.19 -4.60
C TRP A 68 -18.87 -18.92 -5.34
N THR A 69 -20.00 -18.99 -4.64
CA THR A 69 -21.35 -18.85 -5.21
C THR A 69 -22.17 -17.79 -4.49
N ASN A 70 -22.90 -16.99 -5.24
CA ASN A 70 -23.82 -15.99 -4.69
C ASN A 70 -25.17 -16.65 -4.38
N GLN A 71 -25.61 -16.57 -3.11
CA GLN A 71 -26.93 -17.06 -2.65
C GLN A 71 -27.77 -15.94 -2.03
N SER A 72 -27.61 -14.71 -2.52
CA SER A 72 -28.39 -13.57 -2.04
C SER A 72 -29.90 -13.81 -2.24
N ILE A 73 -30.70 -13.55 -1.20
CA ILE A 73 -32.12 -13.92 -1.12
C ILE A 73 -32.98 -13.11 -2.12
N ASN A 74 -32.58 -11.88 -2.46
CA ASN A 74 -33.28 -10.99 -3.39
C ASN A 74 -32.34 -10.52 -4.52
N GLU A 75 -32.80 -10.50 -5.77
CA GLU A 75 -32.03 -9.99 -6.92
C GLU A 75 -31.67 -8.49 -6.82
N ALA A 76 -32.29 -7.75 -5.90
CA ALA A 76 -32.08 -6.31 -5.72
C ALA A 76 -30.74 -5.94 -5.05
N TYR A 77 -30.15 -6.85 -4.26
CA TYR A 77 -28.85 -6.63 -3.62
C TYR A 77 -28.06 -7.93 -3.57
N SER A 78 -26.95 -7.98 -4.29
CA SER A 78 -26.26 -9.23 -4.62
C SER A 78 -24.76 -9.02 -4.86
N TRP A 79 -23.98 -10.09 -4.70
CA TRP A 79 -22.56 -10.12 -5.06
C TRP A 79 -22.39 -10.36 -6.56
N GLU A 80 -21.56 -9.55 -7.21
CA GLU A 80 -21.30 -9.64 -8.64
C GLU A 80 -19.79 -9.53 -8.91
N LEU A 81 -19.31 -10.31 -9.88
CA LEU A 81 -17.95 -10.18 -10.41
C LEU A 81 -17.85 -8.88 -11.22
N ARG A 82 -16.85 -8.04 -10.95
CA ARG A 82 -16.76 -6.69 -11.50
C ARG A 82 -15.36 -6.33 -11.97
N GLN A 83 -15.32 -5.51 -13.02
CA GLN A 83 -14.18 -4.70 -13.43
C GLN A 83 -14.60 -3.23 -13.44
N ARG A 84 -13.65 -2.29 -13.46
CA ARG A 84 -13.96 -0.85 -13.59
C ARG A 84 -14.31 -0.43 -15.03
N GLY A 85 -13.99 -1.25 -16.05
CA GLY A 85 -14.09 -0.96 -17.49
C GLY A 85 -15.15 0.06 -17.95
N ASP A 86 -14.65 1.17 -18.52
CA ASP A 86 -15.26 2.21 -19.39
C ASP A 86 -16.53 2.98 -19.00
N THR A 87 -17.25 2.62 -17.94
CA THR A 87 -18.28 3.52 -17.37
C THR A 87 -17.95 3.80 -15.92
N LEU A 88 -17.60 5.07 -15.60
CA LEU A 88 -17.43 5.57 -14.23
C LEU A 88 -18.58 5.03 -13.34
N PRO A 89 -18.34 4.06 -12.44
CA PRO A 89 -19.31 3.82 -11.40
C PRO A 89 -19.19 4.99 -10.42
N ASP A 90 -20.35 5.48 -10.01
CA ASP A 90 -20.54 6.56 -9.05
C ASP A 90 -19.94 6.28 -7.64
N SER A 91 -19.37 5.08 -7.43
CA SER A 91 -18.73 4.56 -6.20
C SER A 91 -17.95 3.24 -6.45
N GLY A 92 -17.00 2.87 -5.58
CA GLY A 92 -16.27 1.60 -5.61
C GLY A 92 -14.75 1.71 -5.84
N PRO A 93 -14.00 0.57 -5.78
CA PRO A 93 -12.56 0.57 -5.98
C PRO A 93 -12.14 1.14 -7.34
N SER A 94 -11.10 1.98 -7.36
CA SER A 94 -10.56 2.55 -8.61
C SER A 94 -9.77 1.53 -9.44
N SER A 95 -9.39 0.42 -8.83
CA SER A 95 -8.70 -0.68 -9.46
C SER A 95 -8.99 -1.93 -8.64
N ASP A 96 -8.92 -3.07 -9.30
CA ASP A 96 -8.78 -4.35 -8.66
C ASP A 96 -7.51 -4.40 -7.75
N TYR A 97 -7.52 -5.22 -6.70
CA TYR A 97 -6.38 -5.30 -5.78
C TYR A 97 -5.28 -6.24 -6.30
N THR A 98 -5.65 -7.39 -6.85
CA THR A 98 -4.72 -8.42 -7.35
C THR A 98 -3.84 -7.91 -8.49
N THR A 99 -4.44 -7.31 -9.51
CA THR A 99 -3.75 -6.78 -10.70
C THR A 99 -3.35 -5.32 -10.52
N GLY A 100 -4.02 -4.58 -9.63
CA GLY A 100 -3.84 -3.13 -9.51
C GLY A 100 -4.36 -2.35 -10.72
N THR A 101 -5.13 -3.00 -11.61
CA THR A 101 -5.64 -2.41 -12.86
C THR A 101 -7.13 -2.12 -12.79
N ALA A 102 -7.63 -1.23 -13.66
CA ALA A 102 -9.07 -1.03 -13.85
C ALA A 102 -9.76 -2.22 -14.55
N THR A 103 -8.97 -3.13 -15.11
CA THR A 103 -9.41 -4.30 -15.87
C THR A 103 -9.31 -5.61 -15.09
N GLY A 104 -8.78 -5.59 -13.86
CA GLY A 104 -8.83 -6.76 -12.99
C GLY A 104 -10.23 -6.99 -12.44
N TRP A 105 -10.46 -8.22 -11.99
CA TRP A 105 -11.74 -8.70 -11.50
C TRP A 105 -11.75 -8.77 -9.99
N PHE A 106 -12.78 -8.19 -9.38
CA PHE A 106 -13.06 -8.31 -7.95
C PHE A 106 -14.54 -8.60 -7.70
N MET A 107 -14.88 -9.06 -6.50
CA MET A 107 -16.27 -9.27 -6.11
C MET A 107 -16.81 -8.00 -5.44
N GLY A 108 -17.85 -7.41 -6.04
CA GLY A 108 -18.48 -6.18 -5.55
C GLY A 108 -19.99 -6.32 -5.39
N VAL A 109 -20.56 -5.64 -4.40
CA VAL A 109 -22.01 -5.63 -4.22
C VAL A 109 -22.71 -4.73 -5.25
N SER A 110 -23.92 -5.12 -5.64
CA SER A 110 -24.80 -4.34 -6.50
C SER A 110 -25.35 -3.09 -5.79
N ALA A 111 -25.95 -2.15 -6.53
CA ALA A 111 -26.54 -0.96 -5.93
C ALA A 111 -27.91 -1.30 -5.34
N VAL A 112 -28.23 -0.76 -4.17
CA VAL A 112 -29.51 -0.96 -3.49
C VAL A 112 -30.16 0.38 -3.17
N LYS A 113 -31.45 0.50 -3.47
CA LYS A 113 -32.28 1.67 -3.13
C LYS A 113 -33.58 1.18 -2.49
N SER A 114 -33.49 0.69 -1.25
CA SER A 114 -34.62 0.11 -0.53
C SER A 114 -34.87 0.85 0.78
N GLU A 115 -36.14 1.15 1.08
CA GLU A 115 -36.54 1.66 2.41
C GLU A 115 -36.33 0.62 3.53
N SER A 116 -36.22 -0.67 3.15
CA SER A 116 -35.95 -1.78 4.05
C SER A 116 -34.55 -2.36 3.84
N VAL A 117 -33.95 -2.90 4.90
CA VAL A 117 -32.57 -3.38 4.86
C VAL A 117 -32.47 -4.68 4.04
N SER A 118 -31.62 -4.69 3.02
CA SER A 118 -31.35 -5.85 2.14
C SER A 118 -30.01 -6.52 2.51
N THR A 119 -29.90 -7.83 2.27
CA THR A 119 -28.70 -8.62 2.59
C THR A 119 -28.22 -9.40 1.37
N ALA A 120 -26.92 -9.35 1.09
CA ALA A 120 -26.24 -10.12 0.05
C ALA A 120 -25.27 -11.13 0.68
N VAL A 121 -25.24 -12.36 0.17
CA VAL A 121 -24.46 -13.47 0.74
C VAL A 121 -23.64 -14.17 -0.34
N LEU A 122 -22.32 -14.23 -0.14
CA LEU A 122 -21.38 -14.99 -0.95
C LEU A 122 -20.89 -16.19 -0.16
N ILE A 123 -20.92 -17.39 -0.74
CA ILE A 123 -20.67 -18.66 -0.04
C ILE A 123 -19.49 -19.38 -0.70
N SER A 124 -18.58 -19.91 0.11
CA SER A 124 -17.47 -20.75 -0.34
C SER A 124 -17.93 -22.14 -0.80
N PRO A 125 -17.06 -22.91 -1.47
CA PRO A 125 -17.18 -24.36 -1.55
C PRO A 125 -17.36 -25.02 -0.17
N GLU A 126 -17.85 -26.25 -0.15
CA GLU A 126 -17.90 -27.07 1.08
C GLU A 126 -16.48 -27.50 1.47
N MET A 127 -16.00 -26.97 2.59
CA MET A 127 -14.68 -27.29 3.17
C MET A 127 -14.84 -28.40 4.21
N LYS A 128 -13.89 -29.34 4.30
CA LYS A 128 -14.07 -30.54 5.14
C LYS A 128 -13.81 -30.34 6.61
N GLN A 129 -12.58 -30.00 6.96
CA GLN A 129 -12.14 -29.78 8.32
C GLN A 129 -10.99 -28.79 8.29
N SER A 130 -10.74 -28.14 9.42
CA SER A 130 -9.67 -27.14 9.52
C SER A 130 -8.84 -27.37 10.78
N SER A 131 -7.58 -26.99 10.73
CA SER A 131 -6.71 -27.01 11.91
C SER A 131 -7.09 -25.90 12.91
N PRO A 132 -6.62 -25.98 14.17
CA PRO A 132 -6.75 -24.88 15.13
C PRO A 132 -6.13 -23.55 14.70
N THR A 133 -5.14 -23.57 13.82
CA THR A 133 -4.44 -22.36 13.32
C THR A 133 -5.07 -21.79 12.06
N CYS A 134 -6.14 -22.40 11.54
CA CYS A 134 -6.76 -22.01 10.29
C CYS A 134 -7.24 -20.55 10.32
N ARG A 135 -6.81 -19.79 9.32
CA ARG A 135 -7.17 -18.39 9.13
C ARG A 135 -7.45 -18.08 7.66
N LEU A 136 -8.42 -17.21 7.42
CA LEU A 136 -8.74 -16.65 6.11
C LEU A 136 -8.23 -15.21 6.05
N ARG A 137 -7.30 -14.94 5.16
CA ARG A 137 -6.84 -13.60 4.82
C ARG A 137 -7.66 -13.09 3.63
N LEU A 138 -8.21 -11.88 3.73
CA LEU A 138 -8.94 -11.25 2.63
C LEU A 138 -8.57 -9.79 2.43
N ARG A 139 -8.85 -9.28 1.23
CA ARG A 139 -8.91 -7.84 0.96
C ARG A 139 -10.35 -7.39 0.87
N TYR A 140 -10.65 -6.23 1.43
CA TYR A 140 -11.98 -5.65 1.42
C TYR A 140 -11.94 -4.13 1.24
N PHE A 141 -13.00 -3.58 0.70
CA PHE A 141 -13.17 -2.16 0.42
C PHE A 141 -14.51 -1.71 0.96
N LEU A 142 -14.53 -0.63 1.75
CA LEU A 142 -15.74 -0.02 2.30
C LEU A 142 -15.72 1.48 2.04
N TRP A 143 -16.63 1.95 1.20
CA TRP A 143 -16.77 3.36 0.87
C TRP A 143 -18.22 3.81 1.03
N ASP A 144 -18.42 4.84 1.84
CA ASP A 144 -19.69 5.55 1.92
C ASP A 144 -19.78 6.60 0.83
N SER A 145 -20.71 6.39 -0.11
CA SER A 145 -21.03 7.35 -1.17
C SER A 145 -21.86 8.56 -0.70
N GLY A 146 -22.18 8.66 0.60
CA GLY A 146 -22.66 9.89 1.25
C GLY A 146 -24.19 10.03 1.35
N HIS A 147 -24.95 8.94 1.25
CA HIS A 147 -26.42 8.99 1.26
C HIS A 147 -27.04 8.60 2.62
N THR A 148 -26.72 7.42 3.15
CA THR A 148 -27.32 6.89 4.41
C THR A 148 -26.30 6.35 5.41
N GLY A 149 -25.00 6.47 5.13
CA GLY A 149 -23.96 5.77 5.88
C GLY A 149 -23.72 4.35 5.39
N LEU A 150 -22.70 3.70 5.95
CA LEU A 150 -22.44 2.27 5.76
C LEU A 150 -23.40 1.37 6.57
N GLY A 151 -24.18 1.94 7.51
CA GLY A 151 -24.93 1.17 8.50
C GLY A 151 -24.03 0.63 9.61
N SER A 152 -24.60 -0.13 10.55
CA SER A 152 -23.86 -0.67 11.70
C SER A 152 -22.95 -1.85 11.34
N THR A 153 -23.33 -2.68 10.36
CA THR A 153 -22.54 -3.82 9.86
C THR A 153 -22.62 -3.94 8.35
N PRO A 154 -21.80 -3.16 7.60
CA PRO A 154 -21.82 -3.18 6.14
C PRO A 154 -21.32 -4.50 5.54
N LEU A 155 -20.41 -5.19 6.22
CA LEU A 155 -19.79 -6.45 5.80
C LEU A 155 -19.48 -7.27 7.06
N TRP A 156 -19.68 -8.58 7.04
CA TRP A 156 -19.20 -9.51 8.08
C TRP A 156 -19.04 -10.91 7.50
N ALA A 157 -18.33 -11.77 8.20
CA ALA A 157 -18.18 -13.16 7.83
C ALA A 157 -18.76 -14.11 8.88
N SER A 158 -19.27 -15.25 8.41
CA SER A 158 -19.82 -16.31 9.25
C SER A 158 -19.50 -17.69 8.69
N ILE A 159 -19.53 -18.69 9.56
CA ILE A 159 -19.39 -20.11 9.19
C ILE A 159 -20.75 -20.79 9.32
N HIS A 160 -21.07 -21.63 8.35
CA HIS A 160 -22.25 -22.49 8.36
C HIS A 160 -21.81 -23.95 8.34
N ARG A 161 -22.22 -24.72 9.34
CA ARG A 161 -21.99 -26.18 9.43
C ARG A 161 -23.31 -26.91 9.23
N GLN A 162 -23.27 -28.14 8.71
CA GLN A 162 -24.49 -28.91 8.46
C GLN A 162 -25.26 -29.28 9.75
N ASP A 163 -24.56 -29.32 10.89
CA ASP A 163 -25.05 -29.76 12.20
C ASP A 163 -25.31 -28.60 13.20
N SER A 164 -25.02 -27.35 12.81
CA SER A 164 -25.02 -26.19 13.71
C SER A 164 -25.59 -24.94 13.03
N GLN A 165 -26.09 -24.01 13.85
CA GLN A 165 -26.50 -22.69 13.36
C GLN A 165 -25.30 -21.89 12.84
N GLU A 166 -25.59 -20.86 12.04
CA GLU A 166 -24.60 -19.96 11.47
C GLU A 166 -23.91 -19.14 12.58
N ALA A 167 -22.58 -19.23 12.64
CA ALA A 167 -21.75 -18.59 13.66
C ALA A 167 -20.96 -17.43 13.04
N VAL A 168 -21.04 -16.24 13.64
CA VAL A 168 -20.31 -15.06 13.15
C VAL A 168 -18.84 -15.18 13.55
N VAL A 169 -17.94 -14.97 12.59
CA VAL A 169 -16.49 -15.13 12.80
C VAL A 169 -15.65 -13.88 12.62
N TRP A 170 -16.18 -12.86 11.94
CA TRP A 170 -15.45 -11.62 11.75
C TRP A 170 -16.37 -10.46 11.42
N ARG A 171 -16.04 -9.29 11.99
CA ARG A 171 -16.76 -8.03 11.80
C ARG A 171 -15.73 -6.89 11.67
N PRO A 172 -15.60 -6.24 10.50
CA PRO A 172 -14.76 -5.05 10.33
C PRO A 172 -15.38 -3.82 10.99
N GLU A 173 -14.54 -2.85 11.34
CA GLU A 173 -15.00 -1.51 11.68
C GLU A 173 -15.65 -0.84 10.47
N ALA A 174 -16.83 -0.26 10.67
CA ALA A 174 -17.66 0.40 9.65
C ALA A 174 -17.13 1.79 9.25
N THR A 175 -15.82 1.91 9.01
CA THR A 175 -15.14 3.16 8.63
C THR A 175 -15.07 3.28 7.12
N SER A 176 -15.56 4.41 6.59
CA SER A 176 -15.49 4.74 5.17
C SER A 176 -14.07 5.17 4.79
N VAL A 177 -13.37 4.35 4.00
CA VAL A 177 -12.01 4.63 3.50
C VAL A 177 -11.96 4.30 2.02
N ARG A 178 -11.49 5.24 1.21
CA ARG A 178 -11.41 5.06 -0.25
C ARG A 178 -10.16 4.27 -0.67
N GLY A 179 -10.02 3.05 -0.18
CA GLY A 179 -8.90 2.17 -0.46
C GLY A 179 -9.15 0.73 -0.02
N TRP A 180 -8.39 -0.20 -0.60
CA TRP A 180 -8.40 -1.61 -0.18
C TRP A 180 -7.78 -1.76 1.20
N ARG A 181 -8.39 -2.61 2.02
CA ARG A 181 -7.97 -2.95 3.39
C ARG A 181 -7.74 -4.45 3.47
N GLU A 182 -6.92 -4.88 4.42
CA GLU A 182 -6.68 -6.30 4.71
C GLU A 182 -7.34 -6.69 6.03
N ALA A 183 -7.89 -7.91 6.08
CA ALA A 183 -8.31 -8.55 7.32
C ALA A 183 -7.83 -9.99 7.36
N THR A 184 -7.50 -10.47 8.57
CA THR A 184 -7.24 -11.88 8.86
C THR A 184 -8.33 -12.38 9.80
N ILE A 185 -9.08 -13.37 9.34
CA ILE A 185 -10.19 -14.01 10.06
C ILE A 185 -9.68 -15.32 10.64
N PHE A 186 -9.66 -15.44 11.96
CA PHE A 186 -9.30 -16.68 12.63
C PHE A 186 -10.52 -17.59 12.66
N LEU A 187 -10.46 -18.70 11.93
CA LEU A 187 -11.54 -19.69 11.88
C LEU A 187 -11.41 -20.68 13.04
N GLY A 188 -10.17 -21.04 13.39
CA GLY A 188 -9.90 -22.03 14.42
C GLY A 188 -10.31 -23.43 13.97
N ARG A 189 -10.32 -24.36 14.92
CA ARG A 189 -10.62 -25.76 14.66
C ARG A 189 -12.11 -25.94 14.29
N ILE A 190 -12.38 -26.50 13.11
CA ILE A 190 -13.72 -26.93 12.69
C ILE A 190 -13.67 -28.44 12.37
N PRO A 191 -14.31 -29.32 13.17
CA PRO A 191 -14.26 -30.78 13.01
C PRO A 191 -15.17 -31.32 11.89
N THR A 192 -16.14 -30.54 11.42
CA THR A 192 -17.16 -30.97 10.47
C THR A 192 -17.16 -30.12 9.21
N THR A 193 -17.81 -30.63 8.16
CA THR A 193 -17.93 -29.90 6.88
C THR A 193 -18.60 -28.55 7.08
N PHE A 194 -17.99 -27.51 6.54
CA PHE A 194 -18.42 -26.13 6.72
C PHE A 194 -18.33 -25.31 5.44
N GLN A 195 -19.09 -24.22 5.40
CA GLN A 195 -19.01 -23.20 4.37
C GLN A 195 -18.75 -21.84 5.00
N MET A 196 -17.86 -21.07 4.40
CA MET A 196 -17.63 -19.68 4.74
C MET A 196 -18.63 -18.80 4.00
N ARG A 197 -19.24 -17.84 4.71
CA ARG A 197 -20.22 -16.90 4.18
C ARG A 197 -19.74 -15.47 4.39
N LEU A 198 -19.68 -14.69 3.32
CA LEU A 198 -19.41 -13.26 3.35
C LEU A 198 -20.72 -12.52 3.12
N ASN A 199 -21.17 -11.86 4.17
CA ASN A 199 -22.47 -11.22 4.25
C ASN A 199 -22.33 -9.71 4.19
N SER A 200 -23.21 -9.04 3.44
CA SER A 200 -23.27 -7.58 3.36
C SER A 200 -24.71 -7.12 3.57
N LYS A 201 -24.93 -6.07 4.35
CA LYS A 201 -26.27 -5.60 4.71
C LYS A 201 -26.40 -4.08 4.58
N ARG A 202 -27.32 -3.62 3.72
CA ARG A 202 -27.54 -2.19 3.44
C ARG A 202 -28.99 -1.86 3.12
N SER A 203 -29.43 -0.66 3.49
CA SER A 203 -30.74 -0.08 3.10
C SER A 203 -30.62 0.70 1.78
N GLU A 204 -29.72 1.67 1.73
CA GLU A 204 -29.38 2.43 0.52
C GLU A 204 -27.86 2.42 0.31
N GLY A 205 -27.42 2.25 -0.93
CA GLY A 205 -26.02 2.14 -1.27
C GLY A 205 -25.79 2.14 -2.78
N ARG A 206 -24.63 2.63 -3.20
CA ARG A 206 -24.22 2.60 -4.60
C ARG A 206 -23.40 1.35 -4.90
N ARG A 207 -23.20 1.09 -6.20
CA ARG A 207 -22.51 -0.10 -6.71
C ARG A 207 -21.06 -0.12 -6.25
N GLY A 208 -20.57 -1.25 -5.72
CA GLY A 208 -19.17 -1.38 -5.29
C GLY A 208 -18.79 -0.63 -4.01
N ASP A 209 -19.75 -0.07 -3.27
CA ASP A 209 -19.51 0.52 -1.94
C ASP A 209 -18.93 -0.52 -0.96
N VAL A 210 -19.22 -1.80 -1.19
CA VAL A 210 -18.58 -2.95 -0.54
C VAL A 210 -17.96 -3.83 -1.64
N ALA A 211 -16.67 -4.12 -1.52
CA ALA A 211 -16.00 -5.07 -2.40
C ALA A 211 -15.01 -5.93 -1.62
N ILE A 212 -14.70 -7.11 -2.15
CA ILE A 212 -13.71 -8.04 -1.64
C ILE A 212 -12.85 -8.56 -2.79
N ASP A 213 -11.63 -8.93 -2.45
CA ASP A 213 -10.66 -9.53 -3.37
C ASP A 213 -9.64 -10.39 -2.58
N GLN A 214 -8.87 -11.22 -3.28
CA GLN A 214 -7.78 -12.05 -2.76
C GLN A 214 -8.14 -12.79 -1.45
N LEU A 215 -9.00 -13.80 -1.55
CA LEU A 215 -9.39 -14.67 -0.43
C LEU A 215 -8.39 -15.81 -0.29
N GLU A 216 -7.67 -15.90 0.82
CA GLU A 216 -6.57 -16.85 1.01
C GLU A 216 -6.70 -17.63 2.32
N PHE A 217 -6.85 -18.94 2.25
CA PHE A 217 -6.82 -19.83 3.41
C PHE A 217 -5.36 -20.16 3.76
N LEU A 218 -5.00 -19.93 5.02
CA LEU A 218 -3.66 -20.13 5.54
C LEU A 218 -3.72 -21.07 6.74
N ASP A 219 -2.72 -21.95 6.82
CA ASP A 219 -2.48 -22.83 7.97
C ASP A 219 -3.69 -23.71 8.35
N CYS A 220 -4.56 -24.06 7.38
CA CYS A 220 -5.80 -24.80 7.62
C CYS A 220 -5.68 -26.32 7.54
N ALA A 221 -4.60 -26.85 6.96
CA ALA A 221 -4.36 -28.29 6.86
C ALA A 221 -4.04 -28.90 8.22
N LEU A 222 -4.51 -30.13 8.46
CA LEU A 222 -4.18 -30.92 9.64
C LEU A 222 -2.79 -31.56 9.55
N PRO A 223 -2.22 -32.02 10.67
CA PRO A 223 -0.95 -32.75 10.68
C PRO A 223 -0.99 -33.95 9.72
N SER A 224 -0.11 -33.96 8.72
CA SER A 224 -0.02 -35.04 7.74
C SER A 224 0.70 -36.27 8.32
N PRO A 225 0.36 -37.50 7.87
CA PRO A 225 1.01 -38.73 8.31
C PRO A 225 2.54 -38.68 8.17
N HIS A 226 3.27 -39.00 9.24
CA HIS A 226 4.74 -38.99 9.21
C HIS A 226 5.31 -40.22 8.48
N THR A 227 6.35 -40.03 7.67
CA THR A 227 6.97 -41.11 6.87
C THR A 227 8.07 -41.91 7.60
N GLY A 228 8.37 -41.56 8.87
CA GLY A 228 9.33 -42.25 9.75
C GLY A 228 8.66 -43.21 10.74
N GLU A 229 9.46 -44.06 11.42
CA GLU A 229 8.95 -45.05 12.39
C GLU A 229 8.40 -44.44 13.71
N SER A 230 8.65 -43.15 14.01
CA SER A 230 8.13 -42.44 15.19
C SER A 230 8.24 -40.92 15.07
N CYS A 231 7.40 -40.16 15.79
CA CYS A 231 7.51 -38.69 15.89
C CYS A 231 8.86 -38.23 16.48
N PRO A 232 9.35 -37.01 16.12
CA PRO A 232 10.55 -36.42 16.72
C PRO A 232 10.49 -36.28 18.25
N ALA A 233 11.64 -36.22 18.91
CA ALA A 233 11.71 -36.07 20.37
C ALA A 233 11.00 -34.78 20.84
N GLY A 234 10.06 -34.93 21.78
CA GLY A 234 9.23 -33.82 22.30
C GLY A 234 7.85 -33.67 21.63
N MET A 235 7.49 -34.58 20.72
CA MET A 235 6.19 -34.63 20.05
C MET A 235 5.41 -35.91 20.43
N MET A 236 4.08 -35.80 20.46
CA MET A 236 3.13 -36.90 20.62
C MET A 236 2.59 -37.33 19.25
N GLU A 237 2.42 -38.65 19.08
CA GLU A 237 1.83 -39.26 17.91
C GLU A 237 0.29 -39.32 18.05
N CYS A 238 -0.40 -38.82 17.03
CA CYS A 238 -1.86 -38.83 16.92
C CYS A 238 -2.36 -40.15 16.31
N GLU A 239 -3.66 -40.46 16.48
CA GLU A 239 -4.26 -41.68 15.91
C GLU A 239 -4.33 -41.62 14.37
N ASN A 240 -4.35 -40.41 13.81
CA ASN A 240 -4.23 -40.14 12.37
C ASN A 240 -2.77 -40.14 11.82
N GLU A 241 -1.80 -40.66 12.58
CA GLU A 241 -0.37 -40.75 12.20
C GLU A 241 0.34 -39.37 12.06
N GLY A 242 -0.32 -38.29 12.49
CA GLY A 242 0.26 -36.96 12.64
C GLY A 242 1.08 -36.79 13.92
N CYS A 243 1.83 -35.68 14.03
CA CYS A 243 2.62 -35.35 15.22
C CYS A 243 2.22 -33.97 15.75
N VAL A 244 1.98 -33.86 17.05
CA VAL A 244 1.72 -32.61 17.78
C VAL A 244 2.76 -32.40 18.88
N GLU A 245 3.00 -31.15 19.29
CA GLU A 245 3.98 -30.85 20.33
C GLU A 245 3.46 -31.24 21.72
N GLN A 246 4.34 -31.60 22.65
CA GLN A 246 3.95 -31.98 24.02
C GLN A 246 3.18 -30.86 24.76
N GLN A 247 3.39 -29.60 24.38
CA GLN A 247 2.69 -28.43 24.94
C GLN A 247 1.25 -28.27 24.43
N GLN A 248 0.91 -28.93 23.31
CA GLN A 248 -0.42 -28.94 22.70
C GLN A 248 -1.29 -30.09 23.24
N VAL A 249 -0.72 -30.95 24.09
CA VAL A 249 -1.44 -32.08 24.69
C VAL A 249 -2.19 -31.60 25.92
N CYS A 250 -3.49 -31.88 26.00
CA CYS A 250 -4.37 -31.48 27.10
C CYS A 250 -4.44 -29.96 27.31
N ASP A 251 -4.36 -29.19 26.23
CA ASP A 251 -4.43 -27.73 26.25
C ASP A 251 -5.85 -27.20 25.97
N GLY A 252 -6.80 -28.12 25.70
CA GLY A 252 -8.20 -27.83 25.42
C GLY A 252 -8.51 -27.60 23.94
N THR A 253 -7.55 -27.87 23.05
CA THR A 253 -7.66 -27.66 21.60
C THR A 253 -7.36 -28.96 20.87
N ASP A 254 -8.16 -29.32 19.87
CA ASP A 254 -7.92 -30.52 19.05
C ASP A 254 -6.90 -30.22 17.94
N ASN A 255 -5.61 -30.36 18.25
CA ASN A 255 -4.48 -30.17 17.34
C ASN A 255 -4.22 -31.39 16.45
N CYS A 256 -4.54 -32.59 16.93
CA CYS A 256 -4.45 -33.80 16.11
C CYS A 256 -5.48 -33.81 14.99
N GLY A 257 -6.66 -33.22 15.21
CA GLY A 257 -7.82 -33.29 14.33
C GLY A 257 -8.72 -34.51 14.58
N ASP A 258 -8.27 -35.45 15.41
CA ASP A 258 -9.00 -36.65 15.86
C ASP A 258 -9.27 -36.65 17.39
N GLY A 259 -8.89 -35.57 18.07
CA GLY A 259 -9.00 -35.34 19.51
C GLY A 259 -8.10 -36.20 20.39
N THR A 260 -7.12 -36.91 19.85
CA THR A 260 -6.30 -37.87 20.60
C THR A 260 -5.44 -37.20 21.68
N ASP A 261 -4.94 -36.01 21.40
CA ASP A 261 -4.26 -35.10 22.31
C ASP A 261 -5.12 -34.67 23.51
N GLU A 262 -6.45 -34.74 23.40
CA GLU A 262 -7.40 -34.30 24.43
C GLU A 262 -8.11 -35.46 25.18
N LYS A 263 -7.86 -36.72 24.80
CA LYS A 263 -8.53 -37.91 25.39
C LYS A 263 -8.01 -38.27 26.79
N ASN A 264 -6.70 -38.15 27.06
CA ASN A 264 -6.08 -38.66 28.29
C ASN A 264 -5.69 -37.57 29.31
N CYS A 265 -6.62 -36.65 29.58
CA CYS A 265 -6.36 -35.43 30.36
C CYS A 265 -6.96 -35.45 31.77
N GLY A 266 -7.17 -36.62 32.37
CA GLY A 266 -7.91 -36.77 33.64
C GLY A 266 -7.27 -36.09 34.87
N GLU A 267 -6.00 -35.72 34.80
CA GLU A 267 -5.30 -34.97 35.86
C GLU A 267 -5.50 -33.44 35.74
N TYR A 268 -5.89 -32.96 34.56
CA TYR A 268 -6.17 -31.54 34.30
C TYR A 268 -7.62 -31.22 34.67
N ARG A 269 -7.85 -30.01 35.16
CA ARG A 269 -9.22 -29.52 35.38
C ARG A 269 -9.61 -28.59 34.25
N ARG A 270 -10.54 -29.05 33.42
CA ARG A 270 -11.07 -28.33 32.26
C ARG A 270 -12.47 -27.81 32.55
N CYS A 271 -12.74 -26.58 32.12
CA CYS A 271 -14.05 -25.96 32.20
C CYS A 271 -14.34 -25.20 30.91
N ASP A 272 -15.13 -25.82 30.04
CA ASP A 272 -15.61 -25.29 28.76
C ASP A 272 -16.99 -24.62 28.86
N PHE A 273 -17.60 -24.63 30.04
CA PHE A 273 -18.92 -24.08 30.32
C PHE A 273 -20.09 -24.69 29.51
N GLU A 274 -19.91 -25.83 28.84
CA GLU A 274 -20.94 -26.42 27.98
C GLU A 274 -22.09 -27.08 28.75
N ASP A 275 -21.80 -27.67 29.92
CA ASP A 275 -22.79 -28.31 30.77
C ASP A 275 -23.21 -27.42 31.96
N ASP A 276 -22.24 -26.83 32.67
CA ASP A 276 -22.46 -26.03 33.88
C ASP A 276 -21.37 -24.95 34.11
N LEU A 277 -21.23 -24.47 35.35
CA LEU A 277 -20.21 -23.49 35.75
C LEU A 277 -18.94 -24.14 36.30
N CYS A 278 -18.85 -25.46 36.25
CA CYS A 278 -17.86 -26.29 36.93
C CYS A 278 -17.79 -25.90 38.41
N ASP A 279 -16.59 -25.63 38.93
CA ASP A 279 -16.39 -25.16 40.29
C ASP A 279 -16.34 -23.61 40.43
N TRP A 280 -16.62 -22.85 39.35
CA TRP A 280 -16.50 -21.39 39.35
C TRP A 280 -17.71 -20.71 39.99
N THR A 281 -17.45 -19.65 40.76
CA THR A 281 -18.49 -18.89 41.46
C THR A 281 -18.66 -17.50 40.85
N LEU A 282 -19.85 -17.23 40.29
CA LEU A 282 -20.22 -15.95 39.65
C LEU A 282 -20.78 -14.89 40.62
N THR A 283 -20.54 -15.05 41.93
CA THR A 283 -21.05 -14.11 42.94
C THR A 283 -20.23 -12.82 42.92
N SER A 284 -20.69 -11.82 42.13
CA SER A 284 -20.09 -10.48 42.07
C SER A 284 -20.66 -9.55 43.14
N LEU A 285 -19.79 -8.75 43.78
CA LEU A 285 -20.19 -7.63 44.66
C LEU A 285 -20.56 -6.35 43.87
N SER A 286 -20.32 -6.31 42.56
CA SER A 286 -20.74 -5.21 41.69
C SER A 286 -22.12 -5.45 41.09
N LEU A 287 -22.73 -4.37 40.55
CA LEU A 287 -24.02 -4.46 39.85
C LEU A 287 -23.90 -5.23 38.52
N LEU A 288 -22.72 -5.20 37.90
CA LEU A 288 -22.41 -6.01 36.73
C LEU A 288 -22.07 -7.45 37.13
N LYS A 289 -22.60 -8.41 36.35
CA LYS A 289 -22.40 -9.83 36.61
C LYS A 289 -21.96 -10.55 35.35
N TRP A 290 -21.06 -11.49 35.55
CA TRP A 290 -20.79 -12.54 34.58
C TRP A 290 -22.00 -13.46 34.49
N LYS A 291 -22.37 -13.84 33.27
CA LYS A 291 -23.42 -14.81 33.01
C LYS A 291 -22.95 -15.78 31.96
N ARG A 292 -23.29 -17.05 32.17
CA ARG A 292 -23.18 -18.09 31.15
C ARG A 292 -24.18 -17.78 30.03
N MET A 293 -23.66 -17.56 28.83
CA MET A 293 -24.40 -17.09 27.66
C MET A 293 -23.90 -17.82 26.42
N ASN A 294 -24.66 -17.72 25.34
CA ASN A 294 -24.25 -18.12 24.00
C ASN A 294 -24.78 -17.06 23.01
N GLN A 295 -24.40 -17.15 21.74
CA GLN A 295 -24.79 -16.12 20.76
C GLN A 295 -26.31 -16.05 20.58
N GLU A 296 -27.00 -17.19 20.67
CA GLU A 296 -28.46 -17.28 20.55
C GLU A 296 -29.20 -16.50 21.65
N ASN A 297 -28.69 -16.54 22.89
CA ASN A 297 -29.25 -15.84 24.04
C ASN A 297 -28.89 -14.35 24.08
N ILE A 298 -27.78 -13.94 23.46
CA ILE A 298 -27.34 -12.54 23.44
C ILE A 298 -28.12 -11.76 22.37
N SER A 299 -27.92 -12.08 21.10
CA SER A 299 -28.70 -11.57 19.97
C SER A 299 -28.27 -12.22 18.65
N THR A 300 -29.18 -12.92 17.98
CA THR A 300 -28.94 -13.41 16.61
C THR A 300 -29.11 -12.32 15.55
N ASN A 301 -29.85 -11.25 15.86
CA ASN A 301 -30.18 -10.17 14.91
C ASN A 301 -29.25 -8.97 14.98
N ASP A 302 -28.56 -8.79 16.11
CA ASP A 302 -27.56 -7.74 16.30
C ASP A 302 -26.16 -8.36 16.39
N PRO A 303 -25.46 -8.43 15.26
CA PRO A 303 -24.11 -8.98 15.21
C PRO A 303 -23.10 -8.07 15.89
N LEU A 304 -23.43 -7.03 16.66
CA LEU A 304 -22.43 -6.25 17.42
C LEU A 304 -22.42 -6.57 18.92
N LYS A 305 -23.29 -7.47 19.37
CA LYS A 305 -23.40 -7.88 20.78
C LYS A 305 -22.64 -9.18 21.04
N GLY A 306 -21.46 -9.08 21.65
CA GLY A 306 -20.69 -10.21 22.17
C GLY A 306 -20.02 -11.11 21.12
N PRO A 307 -19.41 -12.23 21.56
CA PRO A 307 -18.81 -13.24 20.69
C PRO A 307 -19.87 -13.95 19.86
N GLY A 308 -19.62 -14.09 18.54
CA GLY A 308 -20.55 -14.77 17.62
C GLY A 308 -20.60 -16.30 17.76
N ARG A 309 -19.69 -16.87 18.56
CA ARG A 309 -19.51 -18.29 18.82
C ARG A 309 -18.71 -18.51 20.10
N ASP A 310 -18.82 -19.68 20.69
CA ASP A 310 -17.92 -20.15 21.75
C ASP A 310 -16.57 -20.57 21.18
N HIS A 311 -15.58 -20.76 22.07
CA HIS A 311 -14.27 -21.27 21.69
C HIS A 311 -14.29 -22.81 21.61
N SER A 312 -14.91 -23.48 22.58
CA SER A 312 -14.82 -24.94 22.81
C SER A 312 -15.28 -25.77 21.60
N ASN A 313 -16.49 -25.50 21.10
CA ASN A 313 -17.12 -26.24 20.00
C ASN A 313 -17.20 -25.41 18.71
N ASN A 314 -16.67 -24.18 18.72
CA ASN A 314 -16.68 -23.25 17.60
C ASN A 314 -18.10 -23.07 17.02
N SER A 315 -19.09 -22.88 17.90
CA SER A 315 -20.52 -22.91 17.64
C SER A 315 -21.25 -21.65 18.11
N ALA A 316 -22.34 -21.27 17.44
CA ALA A 316 -23.23 -20.21 17.93
C ALA A 316 -24.01 -20.65 19.20
N SER A 317 -24.24 -21.95 19.36
CA SER A 317 -25.02 -22.53 20.46
C SER A 317 -24.19 -22.86 21.70
N GLY A 318 -22.86 -22.95 21.57
CA GLY A 318 -21.94 -23.24 22.67
C GLY A 318 -21.86 -22.09 23.66
N TYR A 319 -21.48 -22.39 24.89
CA TYR A 319 -21.63 -21.50 26.03
C TYR A 319 -20.30 -20.95 26.52
N PHE A 320 -20.31 -19.68 26.89
CA PHE A 320 -19.17 -18.98 27.47
C PHE A 320 -19.62 -18.04 28.58
N LEU A 321 -18.68 -17.55 29.39
CA LEU A 321 -18.96 -16.51 30.37
C LEU A 321 -18.85 -15.13 29.72
N TYR A 322 -19.92 -14.32 29.83
CA TYR A 322 -19.99 -12.98 29.26
C TYR A 322 -20.47 -11.94 30.27
N VAL A 323 -19.91 -10.73 30.22
CA VAL A 323 -20.33 -9.62 31.08
C VAL A 323 -21.54 -8.90 30.47
N THR A 324 -22.71 -9.03 31.09
CA THR A 324 -23.93 -8.33 30.63
C THR A 324 -24.05 -6.92 31.19
N VAL A 325 -24.44 -5.97 30.33
CA VAL A 325 -24.77 -4.58 30.72
C VAL A 325 -26.28 -4.43 30.92
N PRO A 326 -26.76 -3.81 32.02
CA PRO A 326 -28.18 -3.51 32.23
C PRO A 326 -28.72 -2.43 31.28
N ASP A 327 -29.97 -2.55 30.85
CA ASP A 327 -30.64 -1.58 29.93
C ASP A 327 -30.81 -0.16 30.51
N VAL A 328 -30.60 0.03 31.82
CA VAL A 328 -30.83 1.29 32.55
C VAL A 328 -29.56 2.16 32.62
N GLY A 329 -28.50 1.80 31.88
CA GLY A 329 -27.20 2.49 31.89
C GLY A 329 -26.23 1.96 32.95
N LEU A 330 -24.95 2.33 32.83
CA LEU A 330 -23.87 1.89 33.72
C LEU A 330 -23.75 2.79 34.96
N THR A 331 -23.68 2.17 36.15
CA THR A 331 -23.35 2.86 37.43
C THR A 331 -22.09 2.28 38.10
N THR A 332 -21.56 1.19 37.56
CA THR A 332 -20.32 0.51 37.97
C THR A 332 -19.68 -0.09 36.72
N ASP A 333 -18.36 0.00 36.62
CA ASP A 333 -17.65 -0.29 35.36
C ASP A 333 -16.88 -1.61 35.35
N TRP A 334 -17.15 -2.50 36.31
CA TRP A 334 -16.43 -3.77 36.41
C TRP A 334 -17.27 -4.93 36.94
N ALA A 335 -16.89 -6.16 36.57
CA ALA A 335 -17.49 -7.40 37.03
C ALA A 335 -16.39 -8.42 37.38
N ALA A 336 -16.63 -9.26 38.40
CA ALA A 336 -15.69 -10.32 38.74
C ALA A 336 -16.35 -11.67 39.02
N PHE A 337 -15.61 -12.75 38.76
CA PHE A 337 -15.91 -14.11 39.22
C PHE A 337 -14.64 -14.78 39.75
N GLN A 338 -14.80 -15.87 40.52
CA GLN A 338 -13.69 -16.46 41.26
C GLN A 338 -13.67 -17.99 41.23
N SER A 339 -12.48 -18.56 41.38
CA SER A 339 -12.25 -19.98 41.56
C SER A 339 -12.56 -20.45 42.99
N PRO A 340 -12.64 -21.77 43.23
CA PRO A 340 -12.46 -22.35 44.55
C PRO A 340 -11.07 -22.02 45.12
N ARG A 341 -10.88 -22.33 46.39
CA ARG A 341 -9.58 -22.15 47.05
C ARG A 341 -8.61 -23.24 46.64
N LEU A 342 -7.41 -22.85 46.24
CA LEU A 342 -6.34 -23.73 45.77
C LEU A 342 -5.23 -23.85 46.82
N GLU A 343 -4.51 -24.97 46.79
CA GLU A 343 -3.34 -25.23 47.64
C GLU A 343 -2.11 -24.40 47.20
N PRO A 344 -1.17 -24.12 48.11
CA PRO A 344 0.09 -23.43 47.78
C PRO A 344 0.90 -24.13 46.67
N THR A 345 1.56 -23.34 45.84
CA THR A 345 2.45 -23.77 44.75
C THR A 345 3.91 -23.36 45.04
N ASN A 346 4.84 -23.76 44.17
CA ASN A 346 6.25 -23.35 44.26
C ASN A 346 6.84 -23.09 42.87
N SER A 347 8.00 -22.46 42.80
CA SER A 347 8.65 -22.09 41.53
C SER A 347 9.05 -23.29 40.66
N SER A 348 9.18 -24.49 41.23
CA SER A 348 9.47 -25.72 40.48
C SER A 348 8.22 -26.42 39.96
N HIS A 349 7.06 -26.15 40.57
CA HIS A 349 5.75 -26.69 40.23
C HIS A 349 4.69 -25.57 40.35
N PRO A 350 4.69 -24.59 39.43
CA PRO A 350 3.69 -23.52 39.40
C PRO A 350 2.31 -24.09 39.01
N CYS A 351 1.24 -23.45 39.48
CA CYS A 351 -0.11 -23.70 38.94
C CYS A 351 -0.20 -22.98 37.60
N LYS A 352 -0.33 -23.73 36.52
CA LYS A 352 -0.49 -23.16 35.17
C LYS A 352 -1.96 -23.12 34.82
N MET A 353 -2.40 -21.98 34.30
CA MET A 353 -3.76 -21.76 33.83
C MET A 353 -3.72 -21.29 32.38
N VAL A 354 -4.50 -21.95 31.53
CA VAL A 354 -4.81 -21.54 30.17
C VAL A 354 -6.27 -21.11 30.12
N MET A 355 -6.56 -20.03 29.40
CA MET A 355 -7.92 -19.53 29.18
C MET A 355 -8.04 -18.90 27.81
N TYR A 356 -9.24 -18.91 27.25
CA TYR A 356 -9.55 -18.19 26.01
C TYR A 356 -10.39 -16.95 26.31
N THR A 357 -9.99 -15.82 25.73
CA THR A 357 -10.57 -14.50 26.01
C THR A 357 -11.07 -13.86 24.72
N HIS A 358 -12.25 -13.25 24.76
CA HIS A 358 -12.81 -12.47 23.65
C HIS A 358 -13.07 -11.05 24.14
N GLN A 359 -12.41 -10.08 23.51
CA GLN A 359 -12.47 -8.67 23.87
C GLN A 359 -12.85 -7.87 22.62
N PHE A 360 -14.14 -7.67 22.37
CA PHE A 360 -14.63 -7.08 21.13
C PHE A 360 -15.26 -5.70 21.36
N GLY A 361 -14.99 -4.76 20.44
CA GLY A 361 -15.61 -3.44 20.40
C GLY A 361 -15.17 -2.46 21.49
N PRO A 362 -15.52 -1.17 21.37
CA PRO A 362 -15.07 -0.09 22.25
C PRO A 362 -15.57 -0.23 23.69
N ARG A 363 -16.61 -1.06 23.93
CA ARG A 363 -17.09 -1.40 25.28
C ARG A 363 -16.07 -2.21 26.09
N SER A 364 -15.15 -2.93 25.45
CA SER A 364 -14.11 -3.69 26.15
C SER A 364 -13.07 -2.75 26.79
N GLY A 365 -13.12 -2.61 28.11
CA GLY A 365 -12.16 -1.81 28.88
C GLY A 365 -10.87 -2.57 29.22
N GLY A 366 -10.98 -3.86 29.47
CA GLY A 366 -9.85 -4.77 29.71
C GLY A 366 -10.20 -5.94 30.63
N LEU A 367 -9.39 -6.99 30.62
CA LEU A 367 -9.49 -8.16 31.48
C LEU A 367 -8.23 -8.32 32.32
N THR A 368 -8.39 -8.65 33.60
CA THR A 368 -7.30 -8.84 34.56
C THR A 368 -7.52 -10.13 35.35
N VAL A 369 -6.48 -10.94 35.47
CA VAL A 369 -6.45 -12.08 36.39
C VAL A 369 -5.70 -11.65 37.65
N LEU A 370 -6.35 -11.76 38.79
CA LEU A 370 -5.80 -11.47 40.10
C LEU A 370 -5.65 -12.76 40.89
N VAL A 371 -4.62 -12.82 41.73
CA VAL A 371 -4.49 -13.83 42.77
C VAL A 371 -4.87 -13.18 44.10
N ALA A 372 -5.81 -13.80 44.80
CA ALA A 372 -6.16 -13.45 46.18
C ALA A 372 -5.60 -14.50 47.13
N ASP A 373 -4.55 -14.11 47.84
CA ASP A 373 -3.98 -14.86 48.96
C ASP A 373 -4.10 -14.04 50.26
N GLU A 374 -3.03 -13.87 51.05
CA GLU A 374 -2.98 -12.88 52.13
C GLU A 374 -3.23 -11.43 51.62
N LYS A 375 -3.00 -11.18 50.31
CA LYS A 375 -3.25 -9.93 49.60
C LYS A 375 -3.88 -10.21 48.23
N ILE A 376 -4.35 -9.17 47.56
CA ILE A 376 -4.87 -9.26 46.18
C ILE A 376 -3.94 -8.50 45.25
N TYR A 377 -3.40 -9.18 44.24
CA TYR A 377 -2.48 -8.60 43.25
C TYR A 377 -2.72 -9.19 41.86
N PRO A 378 -2.44 -8.42 40.79
CA PRO A 378 -2.55 -8.92 39.41
C PRO A 378 -1.40 -9.86 39.06
N VAL A 379 -1.74 -10.94 38.36
CA VAL A 379 -0.78 -11.87 37.74
C VAL A 379 -0.81 -11.82 36.21
N TRP A 380 -1.91 -11.32 35.63
CA TRP A 380 -2.04 -11.14 34.19
C TRP A 380 -3.03 -10.01 33.89
N GLN A 381 -2.76 -9.19 32.85
CA GLN A 381 -3.59 -8.05 32.46
C GLN A 381 -3.59 -7.87 30.94
N ARG A 382 -4.76 -7.56 30.37
CA ARG A 382 -4.92 -7.21 28.95
C ARG A 382 -5.95 -6.11 28.77
N GLY A 383 -5.57 -4.99 28.17
CA GLY A 383 -6.46 -3.84 27.95
C GLY A 383 -7.16 -3.85 26.59
N GLY A 384 -8.27 -3.11 26.47
CA GLY A 384 -8.87 -2.75 25.18
C GLY A 384 -9.60 -3.87 24.43
N ALA A 385 -9.79 -3.66 23.12
CA ALA A 385 -10.41 -4.61 22.20
C ALA A 385 -9.35 -5.27 21.30
N LEU A 386 -9.50 -6.57 21.04
CA LEU A 386 -8.62 -7.39 20.20
C LEU A 386 -9.21 -7.68 18.82
N GLY A 387 -10.45 -7.22 18.57
CA GLY A 387 -11.24 -7.60 17.42
C GLY A 387 -12.16 -8.78 17.72
N ASP A 388 -12.76 -9.34 16.68
CA ASP A 388 -13.71 -10.44 16.81
C ASP A 388 -13.02 -11.79 16.78
N VAL A 389 -12.26 -12.10 17.84
CA VAL A 389 -11.41 -13.29 17.91
C VAL A 389 -11.31 -13.81 19.34
N TRP A 390 -11.26 -15.12 19.50
CA TRP A 390 -10.88 -15.80 20.73
C TRP A 390 -9.37 -15.91 20.81
N VAL A 391 -8.78 -15.39 21.87
CA VAL A 391 -7.32 -15.33 22.06
C VAL A 391 -6.92 -16.12 23.29
N LYS A 392 -6.00 -17.07 23.12
CA LYS A 392 -5.38 -17.85 24.20
C LYS A 392 -4.62 -16.91 25.15
N ALA A 393 -4.69 -17.21 26.44
CA ALA A 393 -3.93 -16.54 27.47
C ALA A 393 -3.40 -17.59 28.47
N GLU A 394 -2.12 -17.51 28.77
CA GLU A 394 -1.44 -18.41 29.70
C GLU A 394 -0.98 -17.62 30.93
N VAL A 395 -1.20 -18.20 32.11
CA VAL A 395 -0.92 -17.58 33.40
C VAL A 395 -0.22 -18.58 34.30
N GLU A 396 0.97 -18.25 34.78
CA GLU A 396 1.70 -19.04 35.77
C GLU A 396 1.56 -18.42 37.17
N ILE A 397 1.09 -19.22 38.13
CA ILE A 397 0.79 -18.76 39.49
C ILE A 397 1.71 -19.47 40.50
N VAL A 398 2.56 -18.68 41.15
CA VAL A 398 3.47 -19.12 42.22
C VAL A 398 3.13 -18.39 43.51
N THR A 399 2.59 -19.11 44.50
CA THR A 399 2.30 -18.57 45.83
C THR A 399 2.49 -19.62 46.91
N ASN A 400 3.05 -19.22 48.04
CA ASN A 400 3.35 -20.09 49.18
C ASN A 400 2.17 -20.24 50.17
N SER A 401 1.02 -19.67 49.84
CA SER A 401 -0.18 -19.68 50.68
C SER A 401 -1.39 -20.14 49.86
N THR A 402 -2.46 -20.56 50.55
CA THR A 402 -3.70 -20.96 49.86
C THR A 402 -4.29 -19.74 49.17
N PHE A 403 -4.70 -19.87 47.92
CA PHE A 403 -5.10 -18.73 47.12
C PHE A 403 -6.38 -18.98 46.33
N GLN A 404 -6.95 -17.92 45.76
CA GLN A 404 -8.03 -17.98 44.79
C GLN A 404 -7.65 -17.17 43.54
N ILE A 405 -8.15 -17.60 42.39
CA ILE A 405 -8.01 -16.91 41.11
C ILE A 405 -9.27 -16.06 40.90
N LEU A 406 -9.10 -14.78 40.60
CA LEU A 406 -10.19 -13.85 40.32
C LEU A 406 -10.02 -13.29 38.91
N PHE A 407 -11.12 -13.28 38.17
CA PHE A 407 -11.21 -12.67 36.86
C PHE A 407 -11.96 -11.35 37.00
N MET A 408 -11.29 -10.23 36.71
CA MET A 408 -11.88 -8.90 36.76
C MET A 408 -11.95 -8.31 35.35
N ALA A 409 -13.16 -8.07 34.86
CA ALA A 409 -13.41 -7.38 33.60
C ALA A 409 -13.79 -5.91 33.87
N ALA A 410 -13.16 -4.99 33.15
CA ALA A 410 -13.53 -3.59 33.07
C ALA A 410 -14.34 -3.34 31.79
N ILE A 411 -15.51 -2.70 31.93
CA ILE A 411 -16.47 -2.41 30.88
C ILE A 411 -16.65 -0.90 30.76
N ARG A 412 -16.73 -0.38 29.54
CA ARG A 412 -16.91 1.05 29.26
C ARG A 412 -18.33 1.35 28.77
N ASP A 413 -18.77 2.60 28.90
CA ASP A 413 -20.07 3.06 28.42
C ASP A 413 -20.07 3.38 26.92
N PHE A 414 -19.97 2.34 26.09
CA PHE A 414 -20.12 2.41 24.64
C PHE A 414 -21.24 1.50 24.14
N ASP A 415 -21.70 1.73 22.92
CA ASP A 415 -22.92 1.14 22.36
C ASP A 415 -22.82 -0.37 22.02
N TYR A 416 -21.63 -0.89 21.75
CA TYR A 416 -21.44 -2.29 21.34
C TYR A 416 -20.11 -2.91 21.81
N GLY A 417 -20.03 -4.23 21.72
CA GLY A 417 -18.90 -5.01 22.21
C GLY A 417 -19.12 -5.58 23.61
N GLY A 418 -18.06 -6.18 24.17
CA GLY A 418 -18.04 -6.80 25.49
C GLY A 418 -16.82 -7.68 25.71
N ILE A 419 -16.78 -8.33 26.88
CA ILE A 419 -15.71 -9.24 27.30
C ILE A 419 -16.31 -10.61 27.60
N ALA A 420 -15.71 -11.65 27.04
CA ALA A 420 -16.04 -13.03 27.33
C ALA A 420 -14.79 -13.86 27.68
N VAL A 421 -15.02 -14.94 28.44
CA VAL A 421 -14.01 -15.93 28.81
C VAL A 421 -14.59 -17.32 28.59
N ASP A 422 -13.78 -18.22 28.05
CA ASP A 422 -14.14 -19.60 27.73
C ASP A 422 -12.94 -20.55 27.89
N SER A 423 -13.22 -21.87 27.90
CA SER A 423 -12.26 -22.99 27.94
C SER A 423 -11.10 -22.78 28.92
N ILE A 424 -11.39 -22.74 30.22
CA ILE A 424 -10.37 -22.60 31.27
C ILE A 424 -9.77 -23.97 31.60
N VAL A 425 -8.45 -24.10 31.48
CA VAL A 425 -7.70 -25.32 31.80
C VAL A 425 -6.69 -25.03 32.91
N LEU A 426 -6.77 -25.81 33.99
CA LEU A 426 -5.83 -25.75 35.11
C LEU A 426 -4.96 -27.01 35.14
N SER A 427 -3.66 -26.81 35.33
CA SER A 427 -2.68 -27.90 35.45
C SER A 427 -2.87 -28.72 36.74
N PRO A 428 -2.34 -29.96 36.80
CA PRO A 428 -2.49 -30.86 37.96
C PRO A 428 -1.94 -30.29 39.28
N GLU A 429 -1.03 -29.32 39.21
CA GLU A 429 -0.45 -28.58 40.34
C GLU A 429 -1.48 -27.65 41.02
N CYS A 430 -2.56 -27.26 40.31
CA CYS A 430 -3.64 -26.42 40.83
C CYS A 430 -4.60 -27.22 41.72
N ARG A 431 -4.14 -27.77 42.85
CA ARG A 431 -4.93 -28.65 43.73
C ARG A 431 -5.98 -27.90 44.54
N LEU A 432 -7.13 -28.53 44.80
CA LEU A 432 -8.21 -27.92 45.61
C LEU A 432 -7.79 -27.98 47.07
N SER A 433 -7.97 -26.88 47.79
CA SER A 433 -7.79 -26.85 49.24
C SER A 433 -8.98 -27.54 49.93
N PRO A 434 -8.75 -28.42 50.93
CA PRO A 434 -9.82 -29.09 51.67
C PRO A 434 -10.58 -28.18 52.66
N VAL A 435 -10.23 -26.90 52.74
CA VAL A 435 -10.85 -25.93 53.65
C VAL A 435 -12.11 -25.33 53.01
N ASN A 436 -13.29 -25.66 53.55
CA ASN A 436 -14.57 -25.07 53.11
C ASN A 436 -14.74 -23.64 53.68
N ASN A 437 -15.06 -22.68 52.80
CA ASN A 437 -14.74 -21.25 52.90
C ASN A 437 -15.47 -20.42 53.97
N THR A 438 -14.71 -19.55 54.66
CA THR A 438 -15.13 -18.17 54.96
C THR A 438 -14.78 -17.27 53.76
N TRP A 439 -15.79 -16.52 53.31
CA TRP A 439 -15.82 -15.60 52.18
C TRP A 439 -14.85 -14.41 52.34
N VAL A 440 -14.24 -13.95 51.24
CA VAL A 440 -13.59 -12.63 51.17
C VAL A 440 -14.69 -11.60 50.92
N ASN A 441 -15.06 -10.82 51.95
CA ASN A 441 -16.20 -9.90 51.90
C ASN A 441 -15.86 -8.49 51.36
N GLU A 442 -14.58 -8.18 51.09
CA GLU A 442 -14.16 -6.89 50.52
C GLU A 442 -13.15 -7.11 49.40
N PHE A 443 -13.58 -6.85 48.16
CA PHE A 443 -12.70 -6.78 46.98
C PHE A 443 -12.00 -5.41 46.91
N PRO A 444 -10.84 -5.29 46.22
CA PRO A 444 -10.21 -4.02 45.97
C PRO A 444 -11.18 -3.11 45.22
N LYS A 445 -11.18 -1.82 45.54
CA LYS A 445 -11.85 -0.83 44.69
C LYS A 445 -11.20 -0.90 43.30
N PRO A 446 -11.98 -0.77 42.22
CA PRO A 446 -11.43 -0.73 40.86
C PRO A 446 -10.31 0.31 40.79
N PRO A 447 -9.37 0.19 39.83
CA PRO A 447 -8.44 1.27 39.52
C PRO A 447 -9.23 2.58 39.48
N LYS A 448 -8.77 3.62 40.21
CA LYS A 448 -9.42 4.92 40.13
C LYS A 448 -9.47 5.33 38.66
N ASP A 449 -10.62 5.83 38.23
CA ASP A 449 -10.73 6.56 36.97
C ASP A 449 -9.56 7.54 36.87
N LEU A 450 -8.91 7.54 35.71
CA LEU A 450 -7.72 8.32 35.49
C LEU A 450 -7.99 9.81 35.78
N CYS A 451 -6.99 10.47 36.34
CA CYS A 451 -6.99 11.89 36.71
C CYS A 451 -7.16 12.86 35.52
N THR A 452 -7.34 12.35 34.30
CA THR A 452 -7.43 13.11 33.07
C THR A 452 -8.47 12.50 32.11
N THR A 453 -8.88 13.25 31.10
CA THR A 453 -9.83 12.78 30.08
C THR A 453 -9.16 11.84 29.09
N PRO A 454 -9.91 10.96 28.39
CA PRO A 454 -9.30 9.97 27.52
C PRO A 454 -8.36 10.52 26.47
N ASP A 455 -8.66 11.70 25.89
CA ASP A 455 -7.89 12.46 24.90
C ASP A 455 -6.50 12.92 25.38
N LYS A 456 -6.33 13.03 26.69
CA LYS A 456 -5.12 13.49 27.41
C LYS A 456 -4.30 12.34 28.02
N MET A 457 -4.65 11.10 27.72
CA MET A 457 -3.81 9.94 28.07
C MET A 457 -2.81 9.66 26.95
N CYS A 458 -1.53 9.46 27.29
CA CYS A 458 -0.45 9.23 26.33
C CYS A 458 -0.33 10.32 25.27
N ASP A 459 -0.50 11.58 25.68
CA ASP A 459 -0.31 12.74 24.81
C ASP A 459 1.08 13.39 25.00
N PHE A 460 1.94 12.75 25.81
CA PHE A 460 3.29 13.19 26.17
C PHE A 460 3.31 14.50 26.97
N HIS A 461 2.17 14.90 27.53
CA HIS A 461 2.06 15.99 28.48
C HIS A 461 1.66 15.46 29.86
N ARG A 462 2.32 15.97 30.91
CA ARG A 462 1.96 15.63 32.28
C ARG A 462 0.71 16.40 32.69
N ASP A 463 -0.45 15.78 32.54
CA ASP A 463 -1.74 16.28 33.00
C ASP A 463 -2.06 15.79 34.42
N CYS A 464 -1.48 14.67 34.85
CA CYS A 464 -1.63 14.15 36.21
C CYS A 464 -0.48 14.55 37.16
N ALA A 465 -0.83 14.78 38.43
CA ALA A 465 0.12 15.15 39.48
C ALA A 465 1.25 14.13 39.68
N GLY A 466 1.06 12.86 39.27
CA GLY A 466 2.07 11.81 39.29
C GLY A 466 2.67 11.44 37.93
N ALA A 467 2.28 12.12 36.83
CA ALA A 467 2.53 11.66 35.45
C ALA A 467 2.01 10.23 35.18
N GLU A 468 0.99 9.79 35.92
CA GLU A 468 0.40 8.45 35.83
C GLU A 468 -0.26 8.20 34.45
N ASP A 469 -0.72 9.28 33.83
CA ASP A 469 -1.23 9.38 32.47
C ASP A 469 -0.18 9.07 31.39
N GLU A 470 1.10 9.33 31.66
CA GLU A 470 2.23 9.12 30.74
C GLU A 470 3.11 7.92 31.12
N ALA A 471 3.04 7.46 32.36
CA ALA A 471 3.92 6.43 32.92
C ALA A 471 3.84 5.05 32.24
N LYS A 472 2.77 4.77 31.46
CA LYS A 472 2.58 3.52 30.72
C LYS A 472 2.52 3.73 29.19
N CYS A 473 3.04 4.84 28.70
CA CYS A 473 2.91 5.25 27.30
C CYS A 473 4.10 4.87 26.41
N GLY A 474 4.67 3.68 26.64
CA GLY A 474 5.50 3.00 25.65
C GLY A 474 7.02 3.10 25.82
N ASP A 475 7.54 3.74 26.86
CA ASP A 475 8.95 3.58 27.24
C ASP A 475 9.15 2.17 27.81
N PHE A 476 9.76 1.27 27.03
CA PHE A 476 10.00 -0.11 27.44
C PHE A 476 11.40 -0.27 28.00
N SER A 477 11.50 -0.51 29.31
CA SER A 477 12.75 -0.88 29.97
C SER A 477 12.64 -2.28 30.59
N TYR A 478 13.59 -3.17 30.29
CA TYR A 478 13.63 -4.57 30.74
C TYR A 478 13.40 -4.78 32.27
N PRO A 479 13.82 -3.87 33.16
CA PRO A 479 13.55 -3.98 34.61
C PRO A 479 12.09 -3.71 35.03
N GLU A 480 11.28 -3.04 34.21
CA GLU A 480 9.97 -2.48 34.61
C GLU A 480 8.75 -3.26 34.06
N GLY A 481 8.99 -4.36 33.33
CA GLY A 481 7.93 -5.15 32.70
C GLY A 481 7.47 -4.55 31.36
N SER A 482 6.31 -4.99 30.84
CA SER A 482 5.88 -4.62 29.48
C SER A 482 5.56 -3.13 29.30
N SER A 483 5.52 -2.31 30.37
CA SER A 483 5.48 -0.84 30.31
C SER A 483 4.43 -0.26 29.35
N GLY A 484 3.25 -0.89 29.30
CA GLY A 484 2.13 -0.50 28.43
C GLY A 484 2.05 -1.26 27.10
N TRP A 485 3.12 -1.95 26.70
CA TRP A 485 3.09 -2.90 25.58
C TRP A 485 2.26 -4.13 25.98
N THR A 486 1.37 -4.54 25.09
CA THR A 486 0.52 -5.71 25.29
C THR A 486 0.83 -6.72 24.19
N ASP A 487 1.14 -7.95 24.58
CA ASP A 487 1.31 -9.03 23.61
C ASP A 487 -0.07 -9.40 23.04
N SER A 488 -0.24 -9.13 21.75
CA SER A 488 -1.41 -9.48 20.94
C SER A 488 -1.17 -10.68 20.03
N SER A 489 -0.07 -11.42 20.23
CA SER A 489 0.24 -12.61 19.45
C SER A 489 -0.84 -13.68 19.64
N ILE A 490 -1.11 -14.44 18.59
CA ILE A 490 -2.18 -15.45 18.53
C ILE A 490 -1.54 -16.80 18.22
N GLY A 491 -1.81 -17.81 19.04
CA GLY A 491 -1.27 -19.17 18.89
C GLY A 491 -0.10 -19.47 19.83
N THR A 492 0.84 -20.32 19.40
CA THR A 492 2.07 -20.69 20.15
C THR A 492 3.20 -19.67 20.02
N GLN A 493 2.93 -18.54 19.37
CA GLN A 493 3.88 -17.44 19.22
C GLN A 493 3.57 -16.40 20.28
N ASP A 494 4.55 -16.06 21.09
CA ASP A 494 4.47 -15.07 22.15
C ASP A 494 5.78 -14.29 22.26
N TRP A 495 5.69 -13.06 22.76
CA TRP A 495 6.86 -12.27 23.10
C TRP A 495 7.39 -12.71 24.46
N LEU A 496 8.30 -13.69 24.45
CA LEU A 496 8.96 -14.18 25.66
C LEU A 496 10.14 -13.29 26.09
N LEU A 497 10.19 -12.98 27.38
CA LEU A 497 11.32 -12.28 28.01
C LEU A 497 12.52 -13.24 28.14
N HIS A 498 13.31 -13.40 27.07
CA HIS A 498 14.42 -14.37 27.03
C HIS A 498 15.81 -13.76 27.25
N VAL A 499 16.63 -14.45 28.06
CA VAL A 499 18.06 -14.16 28.24
C VAL A 499 18.89 -15.09 27.33
N ASN A 500 19.55 -14.48 26.33
CA ASN A 500 20.65 -15.00 25.47
C ASN A 500 20.41 -16.15 24.46
N SER A 501 20.60 -15.83 23.16
CA SER A 501 20.79 -16.72 21.96
C SER A 501 20.61 -15.93 20.64
N THR A 502 21.05 -16.47 19.50
CA THR A 502 21.10 -15.84 18.15
C THR A 502 19.94 -16.21 17.22
N SER A 503 19.60 -15.37 16.23
CA SER A 503 18.39 -15.56 15.42
C SER A 503 18.42 -15.23 13.94
N ASN A 504 17.48 -15.87 13.23
CA ASN A 504 17.05 -15.58 11.86
C ASN A 504 15.56 -15.23 11.88
N GLY A 505 15.17 -14.09 11.32
CA GLY A 505 13.77 -13.73 11.16
C GLY A 505 13.58 -12.37 10.48
N GLU A 506 12.33 -12.06 10.14
CA GLU A 506 11.89 -10.75 9.66
C GLU A 506 11.29 -9.96 10.82
N LEU A 507 11.73 -8.72 11.03
CA LEU A 507 11.15 -7.81 12.01
C LEU A 507 10.66 -6.58 11.28
N SER A 508 9.44 -6.15 11.58
CA SER A 508 8.89 -4.91 11.07
C SER A 508 8.19 -4.11 12.15
N VAL A 509 8.12 -2.80 11.95
CA VAL A 509 7.39 -1.86 12.80
C VAL A 509 6.23 -1.31 12.00
N ARG A 510 5.04 -1.37 12.57
CA ARG A 510 3.81 -0.92 11.92
C ARG A 510 3.04 0.02 12.83
N VAL A 511 2.25 0.90 12.23
CA VAL A 511 1.30 1.76 12.94
C VAL A 511 -0.11 1.17 12.82
N ILE A 512 -0.85 1.16 13.92
CA ILE A 512 -2.28 0.88 13.97
C ILE A 512 -2.97 2.19 14.35
N ASP A 513 -3.60 2.85 13.38
CA ASP A 513 -4.37 4.08 13.58
C ASP A 513 -5.72 3.74 14.22
N SER A 514 -6.12 4.51 15.23
CA SER A 514 -7.36 4.30 15.99
C SER A 514 -8.65 4.45 15.17
N LEU A 515 -8.61 5.17 14.04
CA LEU A 515 -9.77 5.33 13.13
C LEU A 515 -9.58 4.62 11.80
N LEU A 516 -8.33 4.51 11.35
CA LEU A 516 -8.02 4.04 10.01
C LEU A 516 -7.38 2.64 9.99
N GLY A 517 -7.21 2.04 11.17
CA GLY A 517 -6.73 0.67 11.36
C GLY A 517 -5.25 0.48 11.04
N ILE A 518 -4.91 -0.74 10.69
CA ILE A 518 -3.54 -1.18 10.36
C ILE A 518 -3.01 -0.41 9.15
N ARG A 519 -1.82 0.19 9.29
CA ARG A 519 -1.15 0.99 8.24
C ARG A 519 0.01 0.24 7.57
N PRO A 520 0.58 0.75 6.47
CA PRO A 520 1.82 0.20 5.91
C PRO A 520 2.93 0.10 6.95
N LYS A 521 3.88 -0.82 6.76
CA LYS A 521 5.05 -1.00 7.62
C LYS A 521 5.88 0.29 7.55
N LEU A 522 6.17 0.90 8.70
CA LEU A 522 7.08 2.05 8.79
C LEU A 522 8.53 1.64 8.52
N TRP A 523 8.86 0.42 8.91
CA TRP A 523 10.20 -0.12 8.82
C TRP A 523 10.14 -1.64 8.74
N GLU A 524 11.07 -2.22 8.01
CA GLU A 524 11.22 -3.66 7.87
C GLU A 524 12.70 -4.03 7.79
N PHE A 525 13.03 -5.17 8.38
CA PHE A 525 14.32 -5.79 8.30
C PHE A 525 14.18 -7.28 8.09
N SER A 526 14.84 -7.76 7.03
CA SER A 526 15.05 -9.18 6.77
C SER A 526 16.55 -9.45 6.76
N GLY A 527 17.02 -10.36 7.62
CA GLY A 527 18.42 -10.76 7.64
C GLY A 527 18.97 -11.12 9.01
N LYS A 528 20.30 -11.25 9.09
CA LYS A 528 21.05 -11.54 10.32
C LYS A 528 21.73 -10.28 10.83
N THR A 529 21.66 -10.03 12.12
CA THR A 529 22.49 -9.02 12.75
C THR A 529 23.85 -9.64 13.10
N GLY A 530 24.78 -9.62 12.14
CA GLY A 530 26.20 -10.00 12.30
C GLY A 530 26.51 -11.50 12.50
N VAL A 531 27.79 -11.81 12.76
CA VAL A 531 28.36 -13.18 12.82
C VAL A 531 28.62 -13.65 14.27
N GLY A 532 28.42 -12.79 15.27
CA GLY A 532 28.65 -13.08 16.69
C GLY A 532 27.41 -12.85 17.55
N GLU A 533 27.39 -13.43 18.76
CA GLU A 533 26.24 -13.50 19.68
C GLU A 533 25.72 -12.14 20.23
N GLU A 534 26.35 -10.99 19.89
CA GLU A 534 25.99 -9.67 20.47
C GLU A 534 25.93 -8.49 19.47
N SER A 535 25.77 -8.72 18.16
CA SER A 535 25.57 -7.60 17.22
C SER A 535 24.14 -7.06 17.25
N TRP A 536 23.92 -5.94 17.94
CA TRP A 536 22.68 -5.16 17.91
C TRP A 536 22.70 -4.12 16.79
N LYS A 537 21.56 -3.89 16.12
CA LYS A 537 21.37 -2.81 15.15
C LYS A 537 20.52 -1.71 15.78
N HIS A 538 21.09 -0.52 15.96
CA HIS A 538 20.32 0.67 16.33
C HIS A 538 19.52 1.17 15.14
N VAL A 539 18.25 1.50 15.34
CA VAL A 539 17.35 1.97 14.28
C VAL A 539 16.48 3.09 14.85
N ASP A 540 16.55 4.26 14.20
CA ASP A 540 15.61 5.35 14.45
C ASP A 540 14.47 5.26 13.42
N VAL A 541 13.23 5.09 13.91
CA VAL A 541 12.04 4.99 13.05
C VAL A 541 11.22 6.27 13.19
N SER A 542 11.11 7.03 12.10
CA SER A 542 10.29 8.25 12.07
C SER A 542 8.82 7.90 11.92
N ILE A 543 8.01 8.19 12.95
CA ILE A 543 6.57 7.86 12.97
C ILE A 543 5.73 8.81 12.09
N GLY A 544 6.22 10.02 11.85
CA GLY A 544 5.54 11.07 11.07
C GLY A 544 4.35 11.70 11.80
N ALA A 545 3.75 12.74 11.21
CA ALA A 545 2.58 13.41 11.79
C ALA A 545 1.32 12.54 11.72
N ARG A 546 0.61 12.38 12.84
CA ARG A 546 -0.61 11.57 12.95
C ARG A 546 -1.80 12.42 13.36
N LYS A 547 -2.91 12.33 12.62
CA LYS A 547 -4.16 13.06 12.90
C LYS A 547 -5.03 12.38 13.96
N HIS A 548 -4.86 11.08 14.15
CA HIS A 548 -5.63 10.26 15.09
C HIS A 548 -4.69 9.59 16.07
N ARG A 549 -5.25 9.06 17.16
CA ARG A 549 -4.50 8.19 18.08
C ARG A 549 -3.98 6.97 17.32
N PHE A 550 -2.84 6.46 17.75
CA PHE A 550 -2.22 5.33 17.07
C PHE A 550 -1.49 4.44 18.07
N GLN A 551 -1.25 3.21 17.67
CA GLN A 551 -0.41 2.24 18.36
C GLN A 551 0.73 1.84 17.44
N LEU A 552 1.87 1.46 18.01
CA LEU A 552 2.92 0.79 17.27
C LEU A 552 2.83 -0.71 17.52
N ALA A 553 2.99 -1.49 16.46
CA ALA A 553 3.06 -2.94 16.51
C ALA A 553 4.41 -3.40 15.98
N PHE A 554 5.13 -4.20 16.76
CA PHE A 554 6.25 -4.97 16.26
C PHE A 554 5.72 -6.28 15.70
N GLU A 555 5.96 -6.51 14.41
CA GLU A 555 5.58 -7.73 13.73
C GLU A 555 6.84 -8.54 13.42
N ALA A 556 6.90 -9.74 14.00
CA ALA A 556 7.97 -10.69 13.80
C ALA A 556 7.46 -11.86 12.93
N GLY A 557 8.21 -12.24 11.92
CA GLY A 557 7.89 -13.34 11.01
C GLY A 557 9.08 -14.27 10.79
N ALA A 558 8.82 -15.57 10.68
CA ALA A 558 9.83 -16.56 10.31
C ALA A 558 9.33 -17.43 9.17
N VAL A 559 10.14 -17.57 8.11
CA VAL A 559 9.83 -18.40 6.93
C VAL A 559 9.76 -19.90 7.29
N LYS A 560 10.47 -20.31 8.35
CA LYS A 560 10.44 -21.66 8.89
C LYS A 560 10.46 -21.59 10.41
N LEU A 561 9.44 -22.15 11.04
CA LEU A 561 9.36 -22.25 12.50
C LEU A 561 10.35 -23.32 12.98
N CYS A 562 11.30 -22.91 13.82
CA CYS A 562 12.24 -23.78 14.53
C CYS A 562 12.60 -23.11 15.86
N PRO A 563 13.10 -23.87 16.86
CA PRO A 563 13.69 -23.31 18.07
C PRO A 563 14.88 -22.37 17.83
N CYS A 564 15.35 -22.26 16.58
CA CYS A 564 16.46 -21.43 16.13
C CYS A 564 16.07 -20.03 15.61
N ALA A 565 14.77 -19.70 15.58
CA ALA A 565 14.25 -18.43 15.07
C ALA A 565 13.81 -17.50 16.21
N GLU A 566 14.72 -16.68 16.76
CA GLU A 566 14.43 -15.81 17.93
C GLU A 566 14.63 -14.29 17.71
N ILE A 567 13.60 -13.53 17.33
CA ILE A 567 13.77 -12.08 17.16
C ILE A 567 13.79 -11.35 18.52
N LYS A 568 14.70 -10.37 18.70
CA LYS A 568 14.86 -9.62 19.97
C LYS A 568 14.78 -8.11 19.74
N VAL A 569 14.00 -7.42 20.58
CA VAL A 569 13.85 -5.96 20.60
C VAL A 569 14.16 -5.46 22.01
N LYS A 570 14.88 -4.33 22.14
CA LYS A 570 15.28 -3.77 23.43
C LYS A 570 15.41 -2.24 23.35
N ASN A 571 15.17 -1.55 24.48
CA ASN A 571 15.34 -0.10 24.66
C ASN A 571 14.52 0.73 23.67
N VAL A 572 13.20 0.52 23.66
CA VAL A 572 12.28 1.30 22.81
C VAL A 572 11.93 2.59 23.55
N HIS A 573 12.19 3.73 22.91
CA HIS A 573 11.96 5.07 23.46
C HIS A 573 11.28 5.97 22.43
N PHE A 574 10.32 6.78 22.87
CA PHE A 574 9.73 7.83 22.04
C PHE A 574 10.52 9.13 22.19
N VAL A 575 11.02 9.66 21.08
CA VAL A 575 11.83 10.90 21.06
C VAL A 575 11.11 11.95 20.24
N GLY A 576 10.66 13.04 20.90
CA GLY A 576 10.02 14.17 20.21
C GLY A 576 8.65 13.84 19.59
N CYS A 577 7.87 12.96 20.21
CA CYS A 577 6.59 12.49 19.67
C CYS A 577 5.35 13.26 20.16
N TYR A 578 5.52 14.37 20.87
CA TYR A 578 4.41 15.23 21.30
C TYR A 578 3.84 16.05 20.13
N ALA A 579 2.55 16.37 20.18
CA ALA A 579 1.80 16.95 19.05
C ALA A 579 2.39 18.27 18.50
N ASP A 580 2.99 19.07 19.38
CA ASP A 580 3.58 20.37 19.04
C ASP A 580 5.10 20.30 18.78
N TYR A 581 5.70 19.11 18.65
CA TYR A 581 7.13 18.99 18.39
C TYR A 581 7.47 19.51 16.99
N VAL A 582 8.32 20.53 16.93
CA VAL A 582 8.92 21.05 15.70
C VAL A 582 10.44 20.95 15.86
N PRO A 583 11.15 20.21 15.00
CA PRO A 583 12.61 20.16 15.02
C PRO A 583 13.20 21.57 14.90
N SER A 584 14.21 21.89 15.71
CA SER A 584 14.68 23.26 15.91
C SER A 584 15.62 23.80 14.82
N SER A 585 15.68 23.19 13.62
CA SER A 585 16.58 23.61 12.55
C SER A 585 15.91 23.71 11.16
N PRO A 586 15.88 24.90 10.53
CA PRO A 586 15.38 25.08 9.15
C PRO A 586 16.31 24.51 8.06
N THR A 587 17.40 23.81 8.42
CA THR A 587 18.37 23.24 7.46
C THR A 587 18.15 21.76 7.14
N GLU A 588 17.18 21.10 7.77
CA GLU A 588 16.92 19.66 7.60
C GLU A 588 16.10 19.27 6.34
N LEU A 589 15.58 20.24 5.57
CA LEU A 589 14.89 19.90 4.30
C LEU A 589 15.86 19.56 3.18
N SER A 590 17.11 20.02 3.28
CA SER A 590 18.12 19.66 2.29
C SER A 590 18.55 18.22 2.54
N CYS A 591 18.44 17.38 1.52
CA CYS A 591 18.62 15.94 1.61
C CYS A 591 19.24 15.37 0.35
N ASN A 592 20.35 14.65 0.51
CA ASN A 592 20.99 13.84 -0.53
C ASN A 592 20.66 12.33 -0.36
N PHE A 593 19.72 11.98 0.52
CA PHE A 593 19.19 10.62 0.73
C PHE A 593 20.18 9.49 1.10
N GLU A 594 21.45 9.81 1.37
CA GLU A 594 22.45 8.83 1.79
C GLU A 594 22.15 8.27 3.20
N ASP A 595 21.71 9.15 4.11
CA ASP A 595 21.38 8.85 5.50
C ASP A 595 19.89 9.09 5.79
N GLY A 596 19.02 8.28 5.16
CA GLY A 596 17.57 8.29 5.41
C GLY A 596 16.80 9.34 4.60
N MET A 597 15.67 9.83 5.13
CA MET A 597 14.77 10.78 4.43
C MET A 597 14.92 12.24 4.91
N CYS A 598 15.89 12.54 5.79
CA CYS A 598 16.12 13.87 6.35
C CYS A 598 14.81 14.47 6.94
N GLY A 599 14.46 15.71 6.59
CA GLY A 599 13.21 16.38 6.99
C GLY A 599 11.95 15.99 6.19
N TRP A 600 11.98 14.89 5.44
CA TRP A 600 10.87 14.39 4.63
C TRP A 600 10.27 13.10 5.18
N PHE A 601 8.97 12.89 5.01
CA PHE A 601 8.23 11.72 5.47
C PHE A 601 7.14 11.30 4.48
N GLN A 602 6.78 10.03 4.51
CA GLN A 602 5.69 9.50 3.66
C GLN A 602 4.32 10.02 4.09
N ASP A 603 3.46 10.30 3.12
CA ASP A 603 2.06 10.67 3.36
C ASP A 603 1.19 9.43 3.57
N ASN A 604 0.76 9.20 4.80
CA ASN A 604 -0.08 8.06 5.14
C ASN A 604 -1.52 8.12 4.58
N SER A 605 -1.87 9.17 3.82
CA SER A 605 -3.14 9.31 3.12
C SER A 605 -3.06 9.06 1.60
N ASP A 606 -1.88 8.77 1.08
CA ASP A 606 -1.65 8.49 -0.34
C ASP A 606 -1.90 7.02 -0.70
N SER A 607 -1.54 6.64 -1.93
CA SER A 607 -1.71 5.29 -2.43
C SER A 607 -0.47 4.39 -2.25
N PHE A 608 0.73 4.98 -2.26
CA PHE A 608 1.99 4.25 -2.26
C PHE A 608 3.15 5.13 -1.79
N ASP A 609 4.12 4.51 -1.12
CA ASP A 609 5.26 5.21 -0.54
C ASP A 609 6.45 5.33 -1.50
N TRP A 610 7.25 6.38 -1.31
CA TRP A 610 8.58 6.50 -1.92
C TRP A 610 9.58 5.51 -1.29
N THR A 611 10.58 5.05 -2.04
CA THR A 611 11.55 4.06 -1.56
C THR A 611 12.99 4.53 -1.80
N LEU A 612 13.88 4.27 -0.83
CA LEU A 612 15.31 4.51 -0.99
C LEU A 612 15.89 3.43 -1.92
N LEU A 613 16.59 3.86 -2.96
CA LEU A 613 17.17 3.00 -3.97
C LEU A 613 18.70 3.12 -3.98
N ASP A 614 19.38 1.99 -3.75
CA ASP A 614 20.84 1.90 -3.79
C ASP A 614 21.40 1.87 -5.23
N GLY A 615 22.60 2.42 -5.43
CA GLY A 615 23.35 2.34 -6.70
C GLY A 615 22.80 3.25 -7.80
N MET A 616 22.06 4.28 -7.41
CA MET A 616 21.53 5.33 -8.28
C MET A 616 21.52 6.63 -7.48
N ASP A 617 22.50 7.49 -7.74
CA ASP A 617 22.59 8.83 -7.17
C ASP A 617 23.13 9.79 -8.24
N HIS A 618 22.83 11.07 -8.08
CA HIS A 618 23.23 12.11 -9.01
C HIS A 618 24.69 12.55 -8.80
N THR A 619 25.21 12.61 -7.57
CA THR A 619 26.50 13.25 -7.26
C THR A 619 27.71 12.31 -7.43
N ILE A 620 27.66 11.09 -6.89
CA ILE A 620 28.74 10.09 -6.90
C ILE A 620 28.41 8.86 -7.77
N GLY A 621 27.17 8.69 -8.21
CA GLY A 621 26.69 7.66 -9.13
C GLY A 621 26.46 6.27 -8.53
N ILE A 622 27.01 5.99 -7.34
CA ILE A 622 26.90 4.69 -6.63
C ILE A 622 26.14 4.85 -5.29
N GLY A 623 25.73 6.07 -4.94
CA GLY A 623 24.97 6.39 -3.73
C GLY A 623 23.49 6.02 -3.79
N ARG A 624 22.69 6.67 -2.94
CA ARG A 624 21.25 6.44 -2.78
C ARG A 624 20.44 7.60 -3.33
N SER A 625 19.31 7.29 -3.94
CA SER A 625 18.28 8.29 -4.27
C SER A 625 16.90 7.82 -3.81
N LEU A 626 15.96 8.75 -3.75
CA LEU A 626 14.58 8.42 -3.42
C LEU A 626 13.80 8.20 -4.71
N SER A 627 13.12 7.05 -4.82
CA SER A 627 12.40 6.69 -6.04
C SER A 627 11.09 5.97 -5.79
N VAL A 628 10.17 6.12 -6.72
CA VAL A 628 8.99 5.29 -6.86
C VAL A 628 9.17 4.43 -8.10
N ASP A 629 9.29 3.13 -7.89
CA ASP A 629 9.38 2.16 -8.97
C ASP A 629 7.98 1.75 -9.46
N MET A 630 7.53 2.35 -10.55
CA MET A 630 6.23 2.06 -11.16
C MET A 630 6.21 0.67 -11.81
N TRP A 631 7.37 0.04 -12.07
CA TRP A 631 7.44 -1.36 -12.51
C TRP A 631 7.11 -2.33 -11.38
N SER A 632 7.22 -1.90 -10.12
CA SER A 632 6.98 -2.79 -8.99
C SER A 632 5.54 -3.31 -8.99
N PRO A 633 5.32 -4.64 -9.07
CA PRO A 633 4.00 -5.23 -8.96
C PRO A 633 3.38 -5.02 -7.58
N SER A 634 4.12 -4.57 -6.56
CA SER A 634 3.56 -4.24 -5.25
C SER A 634 3.03 -2.81 -5.15
N LEU A 635 3.33 -1.93 -6.11
CA LEU A 635 2.89 -0.53 -6.09
C LEU A 635 1.40 -0.43 -6.48
N ARG A 636 0.54 0.07 -5.59
CA ARG A 636 -0.93 0.12 -5.76
C ARG A 636 -1.48 1.54 -5.68
N GLY A 637 -2.52 1.86 -6.46
CA GLY A 637 -3.22 3.16 -6.47
C GLY A 637 -2.54 4.27 -7.28
N ALA A 638 -3.02 5.51 -7.14
CA ALA A 638 -2.89 6.55 -8.17
C ALA A 638 -1.76 7.57 -7.94
N PHE A 639 -1.39 7.85 -6.69
CA PHE A 639 -0.32 8.79 -6.39
C PHE A 639 0.36 8.47 -5.05
N GLY A 640 1.63 8.82 -4.95
CA GLY A 640 2.44 8.72 -3.73
C GLY A 640 3.06 10.07 -3.40
N ARG A 641 3.06 10.45 -2.13
CA ARG A 641 3.40 11.77 -1.62
C ARG A 641 4.46 11.67 -0.54
N LEU A 642 5.52 12.46 -0.72
CA LEU A 642 6.53 12.71 0.28
C LEU A 642 6.33 14.14 0.80
N VAL A 643 6.13 14.28 2.10
CA VAL A 643 5.73 15.52 2.77
C VAL A 643 6.84 16.00 3.69
N SER A 644 7.03 17.31 3.72
CA SER A 644 8.05 17.96 4.56
C SER A 644 7.55 18.23 5.98
N TYR A 645 8.47 18.44 6.93
CA TYR A 645 8.09 19.05 8.22
C TYR A 645 7.44 20.41 8.03
N THR A 646 6.68 20.84 9.04
CA THR A 646 6.01 22.14 9.04
C THR A 646 7.05 23.25 9.03
N GLN A 647 7.10 24.01 7.94
CA GLN A 647 7.90 25.22 7.82
C GLN A 647 7.19 26.39 8.47
N LEU A 648 7.96 27.22 9.17
CA LEU A 648 7.44 28.45 9.77
C LEU A 648 7.18 29.51 8.69
N ALA A 649 6.14 30.31 8.89
CA ALA A 649 5.90 31.50 8.07
C ALA A 649 7.12 32.43 8.11
N GLY A 650 7.56 32.91 6.94
CA GLY A 650 8.75 33.74 6.79
C GLY A 650 8.51 34.93 5.87
N PRO A 651 9.23 36.06 6.07
CA PRO A 651 9.03 37.29 5.28
C PRO A 651 9.69 37.25 3.90
N THR A 652 10.41 36.18 3.56
CA THR A 652 11.17 36.03 2.32
C THR A 652 10.63 34.86 1.50
N ASP A 653 10.73 34.96 0.17
CA ASP A 653 10.55 33.81 -0.71
C ASP A 653 11.66 32.77 -0.47
N TYR A 654 11.39 31.52 -0.82
CA TYR A 654 12.33 30.41 -0.73
C TYR A 654 12.57 29.77 -2.10
N CYS A 655 13.65 28.99 -2.21
CA CYS A 655 13.95 28.19 -3.38
C CYS A 655 14.13 26.72 -3.01
N LEU A 656 13.33 25.86 -3.63
CA LEU A 656 13.52 24.42 -3.59
C LEU A 656 14.26 24.00 -4.88
N PHE A 657 15.45 23.46 -4.70
CA PHE A 657 16.32 22.95 -5.76
C PHE A 657 16.45 21.44 -5.61
N PHE A 658 16.38 20.67 -6.68
CA PHE A 658 16.52 19.21 -6.62
C PHE A 658 16.85 18.63 -7.99
N PHE A 659 17.40 17.42 -8.01
CA PHE A 659 17.55 16.63 -9.21
C PHE A 659 16.42 15.62 -9.32
N TYR A 660 15.95 15.36 -10.54
CA TYR A 660 14.87 14.41 -10.79
C TYR A 660 15.13 13.58 -12.03
N LYS A 661 14.45 12.43 -12.11
CA LYS A 661 14.52 11.50 -13.21
C LYS A 661 13.14 10.89 -13.47
N LEU A 662 12.65 11.01 -14.70
CA LEU A 662 11.39 10.42 -15.16
C LEU A 662 11.69 9.43 -16.29
N TYR A 663 11.82 8.15 -15.93
CA TYR A 663 12.32 7.09 -16.80
C TYR A 663 11.28 5.98 -16.99
N GLY A 664 10.99 5.59 -18.24
CA GLY A 664 10.03 4.54 -18.58
C GLY A 664 8.77 5.03 -19.31
N PRO A 665 8.03 4.11 -19.96
CA PRO A 665 7.06 4.47 -21.01
C PRO A 665 5.78 5.09 -20.46
N ASN A 666 5.50 4.90 -19.16
CA ASN A 666 4.32 5.39 -18.45
C ASN A 666 4.69 5.96 -17.08
N THR A 667 5.76 6.77 -17.05
CA THR A 667 6.35 7.27 -15.80
C THR A 667 5.41 8.17 -14.97
N GLY A 668 4.34 8.70 -15.57
CA GLY A 668 3.38 9.54 -14.85
C GLY A 668 3.79 11.01 -14.79
N ALA A 669 3.54 11.63 -13.64
CA ALA A 669 3.93 13.01 -13.38
C ALA A 669 4.57 13.18 -12.00
N LEU A 670 5.54 14.08 -11.89
CA LEU A 670 6.12 14.55 -10.64
C LEU A 670 5.66 15.98 -10.38
N ASN A 671 5.00 16.20 -9.25
CA ASN A 671 4.53 17.50 -8.80
C ASN A 671 5.28 17.93 -7.53
N VAL A 672 5.51 19.23 -7.39
CA VAL A 672 5.85 19.88 -6.12
C VAL A 672 4.67 20.74 -5.71
N LYS A 673 4.16 20.54 -4.50
CA LYS A 673 3.01 21.26 -3.95
C LYS A 673 3.38 21.95 -2.64
N VAL A 674 2.65 23.02 -2.33
CA VAL A 674 2.60 23.62 -1.00
C VAL A 674 1.23 23.37 -0.39
N LEU A 675 1.22 22.98 0.88
CA LEU A 675 0.04 22.81 1.72
C LEU A 675 0.10 23.86 2.82
N ASP A 676 -0.87 24.76 2.87
CA ASP A 676 -0.98 25.73 3.96
C ASP A 676 -1.66 25.14 5.21
N ASN A 677 -1.67 25.91 6.29
CA ASN A 677 -2.27 25.49 7.56
C ASN A 677 -3.80 25.31 7.52
N ASP A 678 -4.47 25.91 6.51
CA ASP A 678 -5.92 25.82 6.30
C ASP A 678 -6.29 24.58 5.44
N GLY A 679 -5.30 23.83 4.98
CA GLY A 679 -5.47 22.61 4.20
C GLY A 679 -5.58 22.83 2.68
N TYR A 680 -5.26 24.02 2.19
CA TYR A 680 -5.29 24.33 0.76
C TYR A 680 -3.99 23.90 0.07
N GLU A 681 -4.11 23.06 -0.96
CA GLU A 681 -3.01 22.59 -1.79
C GLU A 681 -2.83 23.48 -3.04
N ARG A 682 -1.60 23.91 -3.31
CA ARG A 682 -1.23 24.60 -4.56
C ARG A 682 -0.02 23.95 -5.22
N ILE A 683 -0.12 23.65 -6.52
CA ILE A 683 1.00 23.15 -7.33
C ILE A 683 1.97 24.30 -7.61
N LEU A 684 3.24 24.09 -7.29
CA LEU A 684 4.34 25.03 -7.56
C LEU A 684 5.14 24.62 -8.81
N TRP A 685 5.30 23.32 -9.03
CA TRP A 685 6.07 22.77 -10.14
C TRP A 685 5.47 21.43 -10.58
N THR A 686 5.49 21.12 -11.88
CA THR A 686 5.01 19.84 -12.41
C THR A 686 5.78 19.43 -13.66
N ARG A 687 6.05 18.14 -13.82
CA ARG A 687 6.52 17.51 -15.06
C ARG A 687 5.87 16.16 -15.27
N SER A 688 5.45 15.91 -16.50
CA SER A 688 4.83 14.66 -16.93
C SER A 688 5.54 14.04 -18.13
N GLY A 689 5.27 12.76 -18.37
CA GLY A 689 5.80 11.99 -19.50
C GLY A 689 7.24 11.51 -19.28
N ALA A 690 7.78 10.80 -20.26
CA ALA A 690 9.14 10.26 -20.18
C ALA A 690 10.20 11.30 -20.58
N HIS A 691 11.18 11.55 -19.70
CA HIS A 691 12.27 12.53 -19.91
C HIS A 691 13.63 11.84 -20.14
N GLY A 692 13.60 10.53 -20.38
CA GLY A 692 14.78 9.71 -20.61
C GLY A 692 15.48 9.27 -19.32
N ASN A 693 16.43 8.35 -19.48
CA ASN A 693 17.14 7.69 -18.37
C ASN A 693 18.32 8.54 -17.84
N THR A 694 18.12 9.86 -17.68
CA THR A 694 19.15 10.83 -17.28
C THR A 694 18.65 11.74 -16.15
N TRP A 695 19.56 12.25 -15.33
CA TRP A 695 19.24 13.23 -14.28
C TRP A 695 18.98 14.61 -14.87
N HIS A 696 17.94 15.28 -14.37
CA HIS A 696 17.54 16.62 -14.75
C HIS A 696 17.50 17.53 -13.52
N GLU A 697 17.85 18.81 -13.72
CA GLU A 697 17.91 19.82 -12.68
C GLU A 697 16.56 20.57 -12.58
N ALA A 698 16.01 20.72 -11.37
CA ALA A 698 14.78 21.46 -11.11
C ALA A 698 15.01 22.63 -10.13
N HIS A 699 14.41 23.78 -10.49
CA HIS A 699 14.33 24.97 -9.64
C HIS A 699 12.86 25.30 -9.42
N CYS A 700 12.39 25.22 -8.18
CA CYS A 700 11.01 25.46 -7.79
C CYS A 700 10.96 26.68 -6.82
N PRO A 701 10.60 27.87 -7.34
CA PRO A 701 10.30 29.03 -6.51
C PRO A 701 9.14 28.76 -5.56
N VAL A 702 9.37 28.95 -4.26
CA VAL A 702 8.36 28.83 -3.21
C VAL A 702 8.06 30.25 -2.72
N PRO A 703 6.90 30.84 -3.08
CA PRO A 703 6.54 32.17 -2.62
C PRO A 703 6.50 32.25 -1.09
N HIS A 704 6.75 33.41 -0.50
CA HIS A 704 6.56 33.60 0.94
C HIS A 704 5.12 33.19 1.34
N GLN A 705 5.01 32.45 2.44
CA GLN A 705 3.72 32.01 2.99
C GLN A 705 3.39 32.85 4.24
N LEU A 706 2.12 33.24 4.36
CA LEU A 706 1.62 34.03 5.50
C LEU A 706 1.37 33.18 6.75
N THR A 707 1.20 31.89 6.56
CA THR A 707 0.96 30.87 7.59
C THR A 707 2.02 29.79 7.49
N ASN A 708 2.11 28.95 8.52
CA ASN A 708 2.95 27.76 8.49
C ASN A 708 2.51 26.85 7.34
N PHE A 709 3.47 26.20 6.69
CA PHE A 709 3.21 25.46 5.47
C PHE A 709 4.05 24.18 5.40
N LYS A 710 3.66 23.25 4.53
CA LYS A 710 4.43 22.06 4.18
C LYS A 710 4.68 22.02 2.69
N LEU A 711 5.81 21.47 2.29
CA LEU A 711 6.15 21.14 0.91
C LEU A 711 5.89 19.65 0.69
N MET A 712 5.52 19.29 -0.53
CA MET A 712 5.20 17.92 -0.90
C MET A 712 5.75 17.60 -2.28
N PHE A 713 6.45 16.47 -2.43
CA PHE A 713 6.67 15.82 -3.72
C PHE A 713 5.57 14.79 -3.94
N GLU A 714 4.87 14.86 -5.07
CA GLU A 714 3.81 13.92 -5.43
C GLU A 714 4.16 13.24 -6.76
N ALA A 715 4.33 11.92 -6.73
CA ALA A 715 4.44 11.08 -7.91
C ALA A 715 3.05 10.56 -8.28
N VAL A 716 2.55 10.95 -9.45
CA VAL A 716 1.24 10.55 -9.98
C VAL A 716 1.44 9.48 -11.04
N ARG A 717 0.73 8.35 -10.94
CA ARG A 717 0.76 7.30 -11.97
C ARG A 717 -0.09 7.67 -13.18
N SER A 718 0.51 7.58 -14.38
CA SER A 718 -0.24 7.51 -15.64
C SER A 718 -0.26 6.11 -16.26
N GLY A 719 0.54 5.16 -15.74
CA GLY A 719 0.50 3.73 -16.09
C GLY A 719 1.31 2.86 -15.13
N PHE A 720 1.91 1.78 -15.64
CA PHE A 720 2.48 0.67 -14.84
C PHE A 720 3.95 0.37 -15.14
N ASP A 721 4.59 1.22 -15.93
CA ASP A 721 5.93 0.99 -16.43
C ASP A 721 6.69 2.32 -16.32
N GLY A 722 7.66 2.39 -15.42
CA GLY A 722 8.46 3.59 -15.22
C GLY A 722 9.04 3.72 -13.82
N ARG A 723 9.79 4.80 -13.62
CA ARG A 723 10.37 5.18 -12.34
C ARG A 723 10.48 6.69 -12.28
N VAL A 724 9.96 7.22 -11.18
CA VAL A 724 10.16 8.60 -10.77
C VAL A 724 11.23 8.58 -9.69
N ALA A 725 12.31 9.33 -9.84
CA ALA A 725 13.32 9.47 -8.80
C ALA A 725 13.65 10.94 -8.56
N ILE A 726 14.01 11.26 -7.32
CA ILE A 726 14.49 12.56 -6.86
C ILE A 726 15.77 12.39 -6.04
N ASP A 727 16.63 13.40 -6.10
CA ASP A 727 17.90 13.39 -5.39
C ASP A 727 18.43 14.82 -5.14
N ASP A 728 19.43 14.95 -4.25
CA ASP A 728 20.15 16.21 -3.97
C ASP A 728 19.21 17.41 -3.72
N VAL A 729 18.16 17.20 -2.92
CA VAL A 729 17.19 18.22 -2.55
C VAL A 729 17.88 19.28 -1.69
N THR A 730 17.72 20.54 -2.05
CA THR A 730 18.28 21.68 -1.34
C THR A 730 17.20 22.74 -1.16
N PHE A 731 16.98 23.18 0.08
CA PHE A 731 16.01 24.23 0.40
C PHE A 731 16.72 25.47 0.95
N LEU A 732 16.63 26.58 0.21
CA LEU A 732 17.37 27.81 0.49
C LEU A 732 16.43 28.99 0.73
N SER A 733 16.78 29.85 1.69
CA SER A 733 16.13 31.15 1.88
C SER A 733 16.52 32.13 0.77
N GLY A 734 15.53 32.77 0.14
CA GLY A 734 15.72 33.71 -0.96
C GLY A 734 15.08 33.22 -2.28
N PRO A 735 14.90 34.13 -3.25
CA PRO A 735 14.34 33.76 -4.55
C PRO A 735 15.29 32.81 -5.29
N CYS A 736 14.73 31.87 -6.04
CA CYS A 736 15.52 31.03 -6.92
C CYS A 736 16.33 31.88 -7.92
N THR A 737 17.54 31.42 -8.22
CA THR A 737 18.23 31.87 -9.44
C THR A 737 17.34 31.62 -10.65
N ALA A 738 17.39 32.51 -11.65
CA ALA A 738 16.50 32.45 -12.80
C ALA A 738 16.40 31.01 -13.36
N PRO A 739 15.22 30.37 -13.32
CA PRO A 739 15.11 28.94 -13.57
C PRO A 739 15.51 28.63 -15.00
N ARG A 740 16.35 27.61 -15.24
CA ARG A 740 16.75 27.23 -16.61
C ARG A 740 15.58 26.74 -17.47
N MET A 741 14.47 26.35 -16.84
CA MET A 741 13.28 25.86 -17.51
C MET A 741 12.01 26.52 -16.94
N CYS A 742 11.01 26.78 -17.78
CA CYS A 742 9.73 27.37 -17.39
C CYS A 742 8.58 26.86 -18.27
N SER A 743 7.63 26.15 -17.68
CA SER A 743 6.38 25.65 -18.31
C SER A 743 5.13 26.46 -17.96
N PHE A 744 5.24 27.49 -17.12
CA PHE A 744 4.10 28.33 -16.71
C PHE A 744 2.97 27.67 -15.89
N GLU A 745 2.98 26.37 -15.61
CA GLU A 745 1.88 25.68 -14.89
C GLU A 745 1.56 26.22 -13.48
N GLY A 746 2.58 26.61 -12.70
CA GLY A 746 2.39 27.15 -11.34
C GLY A 746 2.51 28.67 -11.24
N HIS A 747 3.39 29.28 -12.06
CA HIS A 747 3.74 30.69 -12.00
C HIS A 747 4.44 31.18 -13.28
N GLN A 748 4.65 32.50 -13.40
CA GLN A 748 5.31 33.13 -14.58
C GLN A 748 6.84 33.03 -14.59
N CYS A 749 7.48 32.31 -13.65
CA CYS A 749 8.94 32.09 -13.58
C CYS A 749 9.79 33.37 -13.57
N GLY A 750 9.25 34.47 -13.02
CA GLY A 750 9.90 35.78 -13.00
C GLY A 750 9.90 36.51 -14.35
N TYR A 751 9.19 36.00 -15.37
CA TYR A 751 8.96 36.77 -16.59
C TYR A 751 8.04 37.96 -16.32
N SER A 752 8.38 39.10 -16.90
CA SER A 752 7.63 40.34 -16.77
C SER A 752 7.31 40.90 -18.15
N THR A 753 6.18 41.60 -18.26
CA THR A 753 5.75 42.19 -19.53
C THR A 753 6.08 43.68 -19.59
N SER A 754 6.58 44.11 -20.74
CA SER A 754 6.86 45.51 -21.05
C SER A 754 6.19 45.90 -22.37
N GLY A 755 5.43 47.01 -22.37
CA GLY A 755 4.69 47.50 -23.52
C GLY A 755 3.26 47.96 -23.20
N LYS A 756 2.54 48.45 -24.22
CA LYS A 756 1.15 48.92 -24.09
C LYS A 756 0.13 47.79 -23.92
N VAL A 757 0.47 46.59 -24.38
CA VAL A 757 -0.34 45.37 -24.28
C VAL A 757 0.39 44.39 -23.38
N GLN A 758 -0.31 43.79 -22.43
CA GLN A 758 0.26 42.85 -21.47
C GLN A 758 0.23 41.43 -22.04
N TRP A 759 1.29 40.65 -21.81
CA TRP A 759 1.23 39.19 -21.98
C TRP A 759 0.36 38.59 -20.86
N LEU A 760 -0.47 37.61 -21.22
CA LEU A 760 -1.46 37.01 -20.35
C LEU A 760 -1.04 35.58 -20.01
N HIS A 761 -0.95 35.28 -18.71
CA HIS A 761 -0.83 33.92 -18.19
C HIS A 761 -2.23 33.28 -18.16
N ARG A 762 -2.49 32.30 -19.03
CA ARG A 762 -3.85 31.76 -19.27
C ARG A 762 -3.79 30.28 -19.61
N SER A 763 -4.90 29.60 -19.30
CA SER A 763 -5.20 28.26 -19.81
C SER A 763 -6.20 28.29 -20.97
N GLY A 764 -6.37 27.13 -21.60
CA GLY A 764 -7.34 26.92 -22.69
C GLY A 764 -8.80 27.00 -22.24
N TYR A 765 -9.07 26.80 -20.95
CA TYR A 765 -10.40 26.81 -20.35
C TYR A 765 -10.81 28.20 -19.80
N PRO A 766 -12.07 28.66 -20.00
CA PRO A 766 -13.11 28.06 -20.85
C PRO A 766 -12.80 28.30 -22.35
N ALA A 767 -13.15 27.33 -23.18
CA ALA A 767 -12.81 27.33 -24.61
C ALA A 767 -13.36 28.56 -25.35
N THR A 768 -12.45 29.36 -25.93
CA THR A 768 -12.79 30.52 -26.79
C THR A 768 -11.99 30.47 -28.09
N LEU A 769 -12.54 31.01 -29.17
CA LEU A 769 -11.96 30.98 -30.53
C LEU A 769 -10.61 31.71 -30.71
N THR A 770 -10.17 32.54 -29.76
CA THR A 770 -8.99 33.42 -29.91
C THR A 770 -7.78 33.00 -29.06
N ARG A 771 -7.65 31.72 -28.72
CA ARG A 771 -6.58 31.18 -27.86
C ARG A 771 -6.21 29.74 -28.23
N PRO A 772 -4.99 29.27 -27.89
CA PRO A 772 -4.66 27.85 -27.92
C PRO A 772 -5.63 27.04 -27.05
N LYS A 773 -6.17 25.94 -27.58
CA LYS A 773 -7.13 25.09 -26.85
C LYS A 773 -6.48 24.32 -25.71
N THR A 774 -5.22 23.95 -25.88
CA THR A 774 -4.44 23.20 -24.91
C THR A 774 -3.08 23.85 -24.76
N ASP A 775 -2.50 23.77 -23.57
CA ASP A 775 -1.10 24.07 -23.33
C ASP A 775 -0.20 23.00 -23.98
N HIS A 776 1.11 23.27 -24.05
CA HIS A 776 2.06 22.30 -24.58
C HIS A 776 2.50 21.28 -23.51
N THR A 777 2.69 21.72 -22.26
CA THR A 777 3.26 20.90 -21.19
C THR A 777 2.40 19.68 -20.82
N LEU A 778 1.13 19.90 -20.51
CA LEU A 778 0.15 18.90 -20.12
C LEU A 778 -0.69 18.42 -21.32
N GLY A 779 -0.73 19.19 -22.40
CA GLY A 779 -1.58 18.89 -23.55
C GLY A 779 -3.08 18.98 -23.23
N THR A 780 -3.46 19.74 -22.19
CA THR A 780 -4.85 19.81 -21.70
C THR A 780 -5.40 21.23 -21.77
N GLU A 781 -6.72 21.38 -21.64
CA GLU A 781 -7.33 22.72 -21.57
C GLU A 781 -7.07 23.44 -20.23
N HIS A 782 -6.56 22.71 -19.23
CA HIS A 782 -6.30 23.23 -17.89
C HIS A 782 -4.86 23.70 -17.69
N GLY A 783 -3.91 23.28 -18.51
CA GLY A 783 -2.53 23.77 -18.41
C GLY A 783 -2.38 25.21 -18.89
N PHE A 784 -1.26 25.82 -18.55
CA PHE A 784 -1.03 27.26 -18.63
C PHE A 784 0.12 27.61 -19.57
N TYR A 785 -0.04 28.72 -20.28
CA TYR A 785 0.98 29.28 -21.16
C TYR A 785 0.96 30.82 -21.11
N MET A 786 1.97 31.46 -21.72
CA MET A 786 2.00 32.91 -21.87
C MET A 786 1.52 33.32 -23.26
N MET A 787 0.52 34.20 -23.32
CA MET A 787 -0.14 34.59 -24.57
C MET A 787 -0.22 36.11 -24.74
N ALA A 788 0.21 36.60 -25.90
CA ALA A 788 -0.06 37.94 -26.39
C ALA A 788 -1.23 37.93 -27.37
N ASN A 789 -2.23 38.78 -27.12
CA ASN A 789 -3.29 39.02 -28.09
C ASN A 789 -2.75 39.95 -29.19
N SER A 790 -2.69 39.44 -30.41
CA SER A 790 -2.14 40.16 -31.57
C SER A 790 -3.21 40.73 -32.51
N GLY A 791 -4.48 40.67 -32.09
CA GLY A 791 -5.61 41.22 -32.84
C GLY A 791 -5.50 42.73 -33.02
N ALA A 792 -5.95 43.26 -34.16
CA ALA A 792 -5.84 44.66 -34.55
C ALA A 792 -6.49 45.64 -33.57
N ASP A 793 -7.47 45.17 -32.81
CA ASP A 793 -8.19 45.89 -31.75
C ASP A 793 -7.34 46.08 -30.48
N ILE A 794 -6.43 45.15 -30.20
CA ILE A 794 -5.59 45.16 -28.99
C ILE A 794 -4.14 45.54 -29.33
N LEU A 795 -3.54 44.89 -30.32
CA LEU A 795 -2.20 45.16 -30.83
C LEU A 795 -2.27 45.54 -32.32
N PRO A 796 -2.50 46.84 -32.64
CA PRO A 796 -2.61 47.31 -34.02
C PRO A 796 -1.32 47.08 -34.82
N SER A 797 -1.39 47.20 -36.14
CA SER A 797 -0.24 47.00 -37.02
C SER A 797 0.96 47.85 -36.61
N GLY A 798 2.11 47.21 -36.38
CA GLY A 798 3.35 47.84 -35.88
C GLY A 798 3.40 48.05 -34.36
N GLY A 799 2.32 47.79 -33.63
CA GLY A 799 2.30 47.76 -32.17
C GLY A 799 3.15 46.61 -31.64
N LYS A 800 3.82 46.85 -30.49
CA LYS A 800 4.76 45.90 -29.89
C LYS A 800 4.44 45.61 -28.42
N THR A 801 4.66 44.37 -28.02
CA THR A 801 4.68 43.93 -26.62
C THR A 801 5.84 42.95 -26.41
N VAL A 802 6.48 43.02 -25.26
CA VAL A 802 7.67 42.21 -24.93
C VAL A 802 7.45 41.47 -23.63
N LEU A 803 7.81 40.19 -23.61
CA LEU A 803 7.94 39.38 -22.40
C LEU A 803 9.43 39.20 -22.09
N THR A 804 9.84 39.60 -20.90
CA THR A 804 11.24 39.74 -20.49
C THR A 804 11.55 38.79 -19.35
N SER A 805 12.61 38.00 -19.46
CA SER A 805 13.07 37.13 -18.37
C SER A 805 13.79 37.91 -17.27
N LEU A 806 14.07 37.25 -16.15
CA LEU A 806 15.06 37.73 -15.19
C LEU A 806 16.45 37.83 -15.83
N ILE A 807 17.31 38.68 -15.22
CA ILE A 807 18.72 38.81 -15.59
C ILE A 807 19.46 37.53 -15.20
N ARG A 808 20.30 37.04 -16.11
CA ARG A 808 21.14 35.85 -15.97
C ARG A 808 22.60 36.24 -16.04
N LYS A 809 23.43 35.49 -15.30
CA LYS A 809 24.88 35.67 -15.35
C LYS A 809 25.44 35.20 -16.69
N GLY A 810 26.28 36.02 -17.30
CA GLY A 810 26.96 35.67 -18.54
C GLY A 810 27.93 34.50 -18.34
N THR A 811 28.12 33.69 -19.37
CA THR A 811 29.12 32.61 -19.37
C THR A 811 29.99 32.69 -20.62
N THR A 812 31.18 32.06 -20.59
CA THR A 812 32.04 31.93 -21.78
C THR A 812 31.58 30.80 -22.71
N LYS A 813 30.62 29.98 -22.28
CA LYS A 813 30.09 28.86 -23.06
C LYS A 813 28.87 29.34 -23.83
N THR A 814 28.76 28.91 -25.08
CA THR A 814 27.52 29.12 -25.84
C THR A 814 26.43 28.21 -25.30
N GLU A 815 25.29 28.80 -24.98
CA GLU A 815 24.08 28.12 -24.52
C GLU A 815 23.03 28.11 -25.64
N CYS A 816 21.97 27.31 -25.49
CA CYS A 816 20.84 27.30 -26.43
C CYS A 816 19.54 27.58 -25.70
N ALA A 817 18.76 28.54 -26.19
CA ALA A 817 17.37 28.68 -25.81
C ALA A 817 16.50 27.77 -26.69
N HIS A 818 15.61 27.03 -26.05
CA HIS A 818 14.55 26.21 -26.61
C HIS A 818 13.22 26.72 -26.05
N PHE A 819 12.17 26.71 -26.85
CA PHE A 819 10.82 27.07 -26.40
C PHE A 819 9.77 26.58 -27.39
N TRP A 820 8.53 26.49 -26.94
CA TRP A 820 7.38 26.22 -27.78
C TRP A 820 6.60 27.50 -28.04
N TYR A 821 6.07 27.66 -29.25
CA TYR A 821 5.27 28.81 -29.64
C TYR A 821 4.08 28.42 -30.50
N HIS A 822 2.97 29.15 -30.34
CA HIS A 822 1.73 28.96 -31.09
C HIS A 822 1.34 30.27 -31.76
N MET A 823 1.07 30.25 -33.07
CA MET A 823 0.71 31.43 -33.86
C MET A 823 -0.44 31.10 -34.81
N GLU A 824 -1.65 31.53 -34.46
CA GLU A 824 -2.85 31.26 -35.24
C GLU A 824 -3.61 32.54 -35.62
N GLY A 825 -4.10 32.55 -36.87
CA GLY A 825 -5.03 33.53 -37.39
C GLY A 825 -4.56 34.19 -38.70
N LYS A 826 -5.40 35.03 -39.30
CA LYS A 826 -5.05 35.71 -40.56
C LYS A 826 -4.18 36.95 -40.25
N ASN A 827 -2.88 36.86 -40.56
CA ASN A 827 -1.85 37.87 -40.27
C ASN A 827 -1.65 38.13 -38.77
N PRO A 828 -1.20 37.12 -38.00
CA PRO A 828 -1.04 37.25 -36.55
C PRO A 828 0.09 38.20 -36.15
N GLY A 829 1.05 38.46 -37.05
CA GLY A 829 2.22 39.28 -36.74
C GLY A 829 3.50 38.45 -36.71
N SER A 830 4.50 38.92 -35.98
CA SER A 830 5.79 38.23 -35.83
C SER A 830 6.17 38.03 -34.38
N LEU A 831 6.72 36.85 -34.07
CA LEU A 831 7.38 36.53 -32.80
C LEU A 831 8.90 36.58 -33.03
N THR A 832 9.62 37.34 -32.20
CA THR A 832 11.08 37.43 -32.27
C THR A 832 11.65 37.27 -30.87
N LEU A 833 12.60 36.34 -30.71
CA LEU A 833 13.36 36.19 -29.48
C LEU A 833 14.69 36.92 -29.61
N TYR A 834 14.96 37.81 -28.66
CA TYR A 834 16.23 38.48 -28.51
C TYR A 834 16.95 38.01 -27.25
N MET A 835 18.28 37.92 -27.34
CA MET A 835 19.16 37.97 -26.18
C MET A 835 19.58 39.42 -26.00
N LYS A 836 19.32 40.00 -24.83
CA LYS A 836 19.70 41.37 -24.51
C LYS A 836 20.74 41.36 -23.40
N PRO A 837 22.00 41.76 -23.69
CA PRO A 837 22.98 42.04 -22.66
C PRO A 837 22.48 43.19 -21.77
N VAL A 838 22.79 43.16 -20.47
CA VAL A 838 22.49 44.26 -19.55
C VAL A 838 23.13 45.56 -20.04
N GLU A 839 24.34 45.46 -20.59
CA GLU A 839 25.05 46.55 -21.26
C GLU A 839 25.30 46.19 -22.73
N GLY A 840 24.42 46.66 -23.62
CA GLY A 840 24.58 46.44 -25.06
C GLY A 840 23.28 46.52 -25.86
N GLU A 841 23.41 46.35 -27.17
CA GLU A 841 22.26 46.21 -28.06
C GLU A 841 21.72 44.77 -28.02
N ARG A 842 20.39 44.64 -28.12
CA ARG A 842 19.75 43.31 -28.14
C ARG A 842 20.07 42.58 -29.45
N VAL A 843 20.46 41.31 -29.34
CA VAL A 843 20.80 40.43 -30.45
C VAL A 843 19.63 39.52 -30.77
N LYS A 844 19.19 39.51 -32.03
CA LYS A 844 18.12 38.61 -32.49
C LYS A 844 18.64 37.19 -32.59
N ILE A 845 18.04 36.25 -31.84
CA ILE A 845 18.44 34.84 -31.84
C ILE A 845 17.41 33.92 -32.50
N PHE A 846 16.13 34.34 -32.60
CA PHE A 846 15.09 33.65 -33.38
C PHE A 846 14.04 34.64 -33.89
N SER A 847 13.42 34.37 -35.05
CA SER A 847 12.30 35.17 -35.57
C SER A 847 11.43 34.39 -36.55
N ASP A 848 10.11 34.49 -36.39
CA ASP A 848 9.10 33.95 -37.31
C ASP A 848 7.94 34.94 -37.46
N SER A 849 7.29 34.94 -38.63
CA SER A 849 6.22 35.87 -39.01
C SER A 849 5.04 35.22 -39.75
N SER A 850 5.05 33.89 -39.90
CA SER A 850 4.02 33.16 -40.63
C SER A 850 2.78 32.89 -39.77
N ASN A 851 1.59 32.75 -40.38
CA ASN A 851 0.50 32.01 -39.75
C ASN A 851 0.87 30.52 -39.76
N GLN A 852 1.06 29.96 -38.57
CA GLN A 852 1.62 28.63 -38.39
C GLN A 852 0.54 27.56 -38.11
N GLY A 853 -0.74 27.95 -38.07
CA GLY A 853 -1.87 27.07 -37.79
C GLY A 853 -2.09 26.80 -36.30
N ALA A 854 -3.10 25.98 -35.97
CA ALA A 854 -3.50 25.65 -34.60
C ALA A 854 -2.62 24.55 -33.97
N VAL A 855 -1.30 24.69 -34.03
CA VAL A 855 -0.32 23.69 -33.53
C VAL A 855 0.86 24.40 -32.86
N TRP A 856 1.34 23.85 -31.74
CA TRP A 856 2.55 24.29 -31.05
C TRP A 856 3.81 23.94 -31.85
N ARG A 857 4.78 24.85 -31.88
CA ARG A 857 6.02 24.72 -32.65
C ARG A 857 7.24 24.98 -31.81
N HIS A 858 8.31 24.23 -32.06
CA HIS A 858 9.56 24.41 -31.35
C HIS A 858 10.42 25.50 -32.01
N GLY A 859 10.80 26.52 -31.22
CA GLY A 859 11.75 27.57 -31.57
C GLY A 859 13.03 27.41 -30.76
N TYR A 860 14.16 27.83 -31.33
CA TYR A 860 15.44 27.82 -30.63
C TYR A 860 16.41 28.88 -31.14
N GLY A 861 17.44 29.21 -30.35
CA GLY A 861 18.48 30.16 -30.72
C GLY A 861 19.71 30.10 -29.82
N ASN A 862 20.89 30.25 -30.42
CA ASN A 862 22.15 30.27 -29.69
C ASN A 862 22.30 31.57 -28.87
N ILE A 863 22.80 31.41 -27.65
CA ILE A 863 23.10 32.50 -26.72
C ILE A 863 24.61 32.55 -26.53
N THR A 864 25.22 33.64 -26.96
CA THR A 864 26.63 33.98 -26.71
C THR A 864 26.67 35.30 -25.96
N SER A 865 27.05 35.24 -24.67
CA SER A 865 27.06 36.39 -23.77
C SER A 865 28.46 36.86 -23.37
N ASP A 866 29.52 36.08 -23.63
CA ASP A 866 30.92 36.44 -23.36
C ASP A 866 31.14 37.03 -21.95
N LEU A 867 30.55 36.39 -20.93
CA LEU A 867 30.56 36.81 -19.51
C LEU A 867 29.72 38.05 -19.15
N VAL A 868 29.06 38.70 -20.12
CA VAL A 868 28.15 39.82 -19.85
C VAL A 868 26.79 39.28 -19.41
N ASP A 869 26.26 39.80 -18.30
CA ASP A 869 24.92 39.44 -17.83
C ASP A 869 23.86 39.79 -18.90
N TRP A 870 22.83 38.97 -19.02
CA TRP A 870 21.88 39.04 -20.14
C TRP A 870 20.48 38.59 -19.75
N GLN A 871 19.47 38.94 -20.56
CA GLN A 871 18.08 38.51 -20.40
C GLN A 871 17.47 38.12 -21.75
N LEU A 872 16.42 37.27 -21.73
CA LEU A 872 15.62 36.96 -22.91
C LEU A 872 14.48 37.98 -23.06
N GLU A 873 14.24 38.41 -24.29
CA GLU A 873 13.10 39.26 -24.67
C GLU A 873 12.32 38.62 -25.82
N PHE A 874 11.11 38.14 -25.55
CA PHE A 874 10.15 37.70 -26.56
C PHE A 874 9.32 38.89 -27.03
N GLU A 875 9.60 39.41 -28.21
CA GLU A 875 8.89 40.53 -28.83
C GLU A 875 7.82 40.01 -29.80
N VAL A 876 6.59 40.46 -29.57
CA VAL A 876 5.47 40.29 -30.50
C VAL A 876 5.17 41.62 -31.18
N VAL A 877 5.12 41.60 -32.52
CA VAL A 877 4.72 42.74 -33.35
C VAL A 877 3.44 42.39 -34.10
N GLY A 878 2.36 43.14 -33.87
CA GLY A 878 1.07 42.92 -34.52
C GLY A 878 1.09 43.30 -36.00
N ALA A 879 0.40 42.53 -36.85
CA ALA A 879 0.24 42.81 -38.29
C ALA A 879 -1.19 43.25 -38.68
N GLY A 880 -2.07 43.50 -37.71
CA GLY A 880 -3.43 43.98 -37.94
C GLY A 880 -4.44 42.90 -38.34
N GLY A 881 -4.21 41.64 -37.97
CA GLY A 881 -5.19 40.55 -38.11
C GLY A 881 -6.36 40.68 -37.13
N LYS A 882 -7.49 40.02 -37.38
CA LYS A 882 -8.63 39.95 -36.42
C LYS A 882 -8.64 38.63 -35.69
N GLY A 883 -8.80 38.65 -34.37
CA GLY A 883 -8.90 37.44 -33.54
C GLY A 883 -7.63 36.60 -33.56
N THR A 884 -6.47 37.22 -33.71
CA THR A 884 -5.17 36.55 -33.81
C THR A 884 -4.44 36.56 -32.48
N HIS A 885 -3.59 35.55 -32.26
CA HIS A 885 -2.78 35.48 -31.06
C HIS A 885 -1.41 34.85 -31.31
N ILE A 886 -0.51 35.10 -30.36
CA ILE A 886 0.79 34.45 -30.27
C ILE A 886 0.97 33.98 -28.83
N ALA A 887 1.30 32.71 -28.63
CA ALA A 887 1.60 32.15 -27.31
C ALA A 887 2.98 31.50 -27.30
N VAL A 888 3.59 31.43 -26.11
CA VAL A 888 4.84 30.74 -25.83
C VAL A 888 4.69 29.87 -24.60
N ASP A 889 5.39 28.75 -24.61
CA ASP A 889 5.33 27.72 -23.57
C ASP A 889 6.65 26.94 -23.49
N ASP A 890 6.89 26.19 -22.42
CA ASP A 890 8.04 25.29 -22.22
C ASP A 890 9.41 25.88 -22.63
N ILE A 891 9.77 27.02 -22.03
CA ILE A 891 11.06 27.67 -22.28
C ILE A 891 12.15 26.91 -21.53
N PHE A 892 13.21 26.48 -22.22
CA PHE A 892 14.34 25.73 -21.67
C PHE A 892 15.68 26.30 -22.17
N LEU A 893 16.66 26.40 -21.28
CA LEU A 893 18.04 26.80 -21.59
C LEU A 893 18.97 25.60 -21.42
N SER A 894 19.55 25.13 -22.52
CA SER A 894 20.56 24.09 -22.49
C SER A 894 21.96 24.71 -22.32
N ALA A 895 22.83 24.02 -21.58
CA ALA A 895 24.22 24.46 -21.32
C ALA A 895 25.16 24.35 -22.53
N HIS A 896 24.64 23.96 -23.70
CA HIS A 896 25.39 23.67 -24.91
C HIS A 896 24.82 24.49 -26.08
N PRO A 897 25.61 24.77 -27.13
CA PRO A 897 25.08 25.41 -28.33
C PRO A 897 23.99 24.56 -28.99
N CYS A 898 23.01 25.22 -29.60
CA CYS A 898 21.97 24.60 -30.41
C CYS A 898 22.62 23.79 -31.54
N GLU A 899 22.22 22.53 -31.67
CA GLU A 899 22.60 21.73 -32.84
C GLU A 899 21.95 22.33 -34.10
N GLY A 900 22.75 22.53 -35.14
CA GLY A 900 22.39 23.30 -36.32
C GLY A 900 21.15 22.77 -37.05
N GLN A 901 20.37 23.71 -37.59
CA GLN A 901 19.13 23.50 -38.31
C GLN A 901 19.33 22.58 -39.54
N GLY A 902 18.99 21.30 -39.40
CA GLY A 902 18.44 20.51 -40.52
C GLY A 902 19.32 19.50 -41.26
N SER A 903 20.12 18.65 -40.59
CA SER A 903 20.55 17.39 -41.26
C SER A 903 21.15 16.29 -40.37
N LYS A 904 21.55 16.56 -39.12
CA LYS A 904 22.14 15.54 -38.24
C LYS A 904 21.69 15.77 -36.80
N CYS A 905 20.78 14.93 -36.33
CA CYS A 905 20.48 14.78 -34.91
C CYS A 905 21.24 13.55 -34.41
N SER A 906 22.24 13.76 -33.57
CA SER A 906 23.06 12.66 -33.04
C SER A 906 22.47 11.99 -31.80
N LEU A 907 21.43 12.59 -31.18
CA LEU A 907 20.81 12.16 -29.92
C LEU A 907 21.71 12.24 -28.67
N GLU A 908 23.02 12.41 -28.85
CA GLU A 908 24.00 12.57 -27.76
C GLU A 908 23.78 13.77 -26.83
N ARG A 909 22.99 14.76 -27.25
CA ARG A 909 22.73 15.99 -26.50
C ARG A 909 21.24 16.27 -26.32
N GLY A 910 20.43 15.21 -26.32
CA GLY A 910 18.97 15.27 -26.22
C GLY A 910 18.25 14.90 -27.50
N MET A 911 16.92 15.05 -27.51
CA MET A 911 16.06 14.71 -28.67
C MET A 911 16.13 15.74 -29.82
N CYS A 912 17.09 16.66 -29.79
CA CYS A 912 17.23 17.75 -30.75
C CYS A 912 15.97 18.65 -30.83
N SER A 913 15.21 18.61 -31.92
CA SER A 913 13.90 19.28 -32.07
C SER A 913 12.75 18.29 -32.25
N TRP A 914 12.99 17.00 -31.96
CA TRP A 914 11.95 15.98 -31.93
C TRP A 914 11.25 16.00 -30.56
N SER A 915 9.97 15.68 -30.55
CA SER A 915 9.15 15.71 -29.34
C SER A 915 8.13 14.58 -29.33
N ASN A 916 7.90 14.00 -28.17
CA ASN A 916 6.72 13.16 -27.93
C ASN A 916 5.45 14.02 -27.93
N THR A 917 4.34 13.45 -28.40
CA THR A 917 3.05 14.17 -28.36
C THR A 917 2.28 13.78 -27.10
N GLN A 918 1.86 14.75 -26.29
CA GLN A 918 1.08 14.50 -25.06
C GLN A 918 -0.40 14.15 -25.33
N ASN A 919 -0.74 13.75 -26.57
CA ASN A 919 -2.13 13.47 -26.96
C ASN A 919 -2.48 12.01 -26.71
N VAL A 920 -3.05 11.76 -25.54
CA VAL A 920 -3.47 10.43 -25.02
C VAL A 920 -4.36 9.63 -25.98
N LYS A 921 -5.03 10.29 -26.96
CA LYS A 921 -5.89 9.58 -27.95
C LYS A 921 -5.11 8.87 -29.04
N VAL A 922 -3.92 9.37 -29.37
CA VAL A 922 -3.09 8.85 -30.47
C VAL A 922 -1.75 8.31 -29.97
N ASP A 923 -1.34 8.71 -28.77
CA ASP A 923 -0.05 8.40 -28.18
C ASP A 923 -0.25 7.95 -26.73
N LYS A 924 0.10 6.70 -26.46
CA LYS A 924 -0.05 6.07 -25.13
C LYS A 924 1.30 5.71 -24.51
N LEU A 925 2.40 5.86 -25.25
CA LEU A 925 3.75 5.50 -24.84
C LEU A 925 4.72 6.55 -25.37
N ASP A 926 5.66 7.01 -24.55
CA ASP A 926 6.64 8.00 -25.00
C ASP A 926 7.91 7.33 -25.56
N TRP A 927 8.54 7.96 -26.56
CA TRP A 927 9.91 7.61 -26.95
C TRP A 927 10.90 8.14 -25.91
N GLU A 928 11.90 7.33 -25.59
CA GLU A 928 12.84 7.63 -24.52
C GLU A 928 14.27 7.74 -25.02
N LEU A 929 15.02 8.71 -24.50
CA LEU A 929 16.46 8.80 -24.71
C LEU A 929 17.18 7.96 -23.66
N THR A 930 18.00 7.00 -24.10
CA THR A 930 18.77 6.11 -23.21
C THR A 930 20.12 5.76 -23.83
N SER A 931 20.96 5.03 -23.09
CA SER A 931 22.24 4.46 -23.53
C SER A 931 22.41 3.04 -22.97
N GLN A 932 23.36 2.28 -23.50
CA GLN A 932 23.63 0.91 -23.03
C GLN A 932 24.19 0.89 -21.60
N GLU A 933 24.95 1.91 -21.18
CA GLU A 933 25.47 2.05 -19.81
C GLU A 933 24.35 2.34 -18.80
N ALA A 934 23.36 3.15 -19.19
CA ALA A 934 22.28 3.57 -18.31
C ALA A 934 21.13 2.55 -18.24
N GLU A 935 20.85 1.85 -19.34
CA GLU A 935 19.73 0.93 -19.48
C GLU A 935 20.02 -0.43 -18.84
N LYS A 936 19.23 -0.78 -17.82
CA LYS A 936 19.36 -2.04 -17.05
C LYS A 936 18.12 -2.90 -17.09
N HIS A 937 16.98 -2.36 -17.54
CA HIS A 937 15.67 -3.01 -17.48
C HIS A 937 15.27 -3.63 -18.82
N TYR A 938 15.63 -2.99 -19.93
CA TYR A 938 15.26 -3.43 -21.27
C TYR A 938 16.47 -3.88 -22.10
N PRO A 939 16.29 -4.87 -23.00
CA PRO A 939 17.33 -5.23 -23.94
C PRO A 939 17.53 -4.10 -24.95
N VAL A 940 18.72 -3.52 -24.95
CA VAL A 940 19.12 -2.46 -25.89
C VAL A 940 20.31 -2.87 -26.75
N PRO A 941 20.54 -2.20 -27.89
CA PRO A 941 21.72 -2.46 -28.70
C PRO A 941 23.02 -2.16 -27.92
N PRO A 942 24.09 -2.97 -28.14
CA PRO A 942 25.32 -2.92 -27.34
C PRO A 942 26.12 -1.62 -27.49
N ALA A 943 25.83 -0.84 -28.53
CA ALA A 943 26.39 0.49 -28.74
C ALA A 943 25.46 1.26 -29.67
N ASP A 944 25.44 2.58 -29.49
CA ASP A 944 24.80 3.50 -30.43
C ASP A 944 25.57 3.55 -31.78
N HIS A 945 24.96 4.16 -32.80
CA HIS A 945 25.60 4.31 -34.11
C HIS A 945 26.53 5.54 -34.20
N THR A 946 26.33 6.57 -33.38
CA THR A 946 27.07 7.84 -33.45
C THR A 946 28.46 7.71 -32.84
N LEU A 947 28.55 7.26 -31.58
CA LEU A 947 29.80 7.11 -30.85
C LEU A 947 30.37 5.69 -30.96
N GLY A 948 29.52 4.69 -31.17
CA GLY A 948 29.95 3.29 -31.22
C GLY A 948 30.41 2.79 -29.85
N THR A 949 29.90 3.39 -28.78
CA THR A 949 30.25 3.07 -27.38
C THR A 949 29.00 2.80 -26.56
N GLU A 950 29.17 2.19 -25.38
CA GLU A 950 28.05 1.94 -24.45
C GLU A 950 27.44 3.25 -23.89
N ARG A 951 28.17 4.37 -24.02
CA ARG A 951 27.77 5.71 -23.59
C ARG A 951 26.92 6.48 -24.59
N GLY A 952 26.91 6.05 -25.85
CA GLY A 952 26.18 6.81 -26.86
C GLY A 952 24.67 6.63 -26.72
N HIS A 953 23.95 7.66 -27.13
CA HIS A 953 22.52 7.78 -26.88
C HIS A 953 21.70 7.42 -28.11
N PHE A 954 20.56 6.80 -27.87
CA PHE A 954 19.59 6.50 -28.89
C PHE A 954 18.18 6.64 -28.33
N LEU A 955 17.22 6.84 -29.24
CA LEU A 955 15.81 6.78 -28.90
C LEU A 955 15.38 5.32 -28.87
N PHE A 956 14.74 4.93 -27.78
CA PHE A 956 14.20 3.60 -27.60
C PHE A 956 12.74 3.69 -27.21
N LEU A 957 11.98 2.68 -27.63
CA LEU A 957 10.61 2.48 -27.19
C LEU A 957 10.60 1.26 -26.26
N SER A 958 10.38 1.51 -24.97
CA SER A 958 10.19 0.48 -23.96
C SER A 958 8.82 -0.18 -24.14
N SER A 959 8.80 -1.52 -24.14
CA SER A 959 7.56 -2.30 -24.11
C SER A 959 7.71 -3.44 -23.11
N SER A 960 6.76 -3.60 -22.20
CA SER A 960 6.70 -4.71 -21.24
C SER A 960 5.56 -5.67 -21.57
N ASN A 961 5.53 -6.86 -20.96
CA ASN A 961 4.39 -7.78 -21.07
C ASN A 961 3.08 -7.19 -20.52
N ARG A 962 3.15 -6.10 -19.74
CA ARG A 962 1.99 -5.38 -19.19
C ARG A 962 1.49 -4.29 -20.14
N THR A 963 2.30 -3.89 -21.10
CA THR A 963 1.92 -2.94 -22.14
C THR A 963 0.96 -3.62 -23.12
N ALA A 964 -0.27 -3.13 -23.24
CA ALA A 964 -1.26 -3.74 -24.13
C ALA A 964 -0.76 -3.74 -25.59
N ALA A 965 -0.93 -4.86 -26.30
CA ALA A 965 -0.36 -5.14 -27.63
C ALA A 965 -0.73 -4.16 -28.78
N ASN A 966 -1.54 -3.11 -28.49
CA ASN A 966 -2.01 -2.11 -29.46
C ASN A 966 -1.70 -0.66 -29.04
N GLN A 967 -0.80 -0.44 -28.07
CA GLN A 967 -0.39 0.92 -27.69
C GLN A 967 0.65 1.46 -28.67
N ASN A 968 0.52 2.73 -29.04
CA ASN A 968 1.38 3.41 -30.01
C ASN A 968 2.17 4.52 -29.34
N ALA A 969 3.40 4.74 -29.82
CA ALA A 969 4.26 5.87 -29.46
C ALA A 969 4.47 6.80 -30.65
N GLN A 970 4.25 8.11 -30.51
CA GLN A 970 4.37 9.06 -31.63
C GLN A 970 5.42 10.16 -31.37
N LEU A 971 6.57 9.99 -32.02
CA LEU A 971 7.60 11.03 -32.08
C LEU A 971 7.36 11.97 -33.27
N LEU A 972 7.27 13.27 -33.02
CA LEU A 972 7.08 14.30 -34.03
C LEU A 972 8.39 15.01 -34.34
N SER A 973 8.70 15.15 -35.63
CA SER A 973 9.80 16.01 -36.10
C SER A 973 9.38 17.49 -36.03
N PRO A 974 10.33 18.44 -36.02
CA PRO A 974 9.98 19.84 -36.22
C PRO A 974 9.29 20.03 -37.58
N HIS A 975 8.45 21.05 -37.70
CA HIS A 975 7.85 21.40 -38.98
C HIS A 975 8.92 21.90 -39.95
N LEU A 976 9.18 21.13 -41.00
CA LEU A 976 10.14 21.46 -42.04
C LEU A 976 9.54 22.44 -43.06
N PRO A 977 10.35 23.34 -43.65
CA PRO A 977 9.88 24.24 -44.70
C PRO A 977 9.45 23.47 -45.96
N PRO A 978 8.62 24.06 -46.84
CA PRO A 978 8.25 23.44 -48.10
C PRO A 978 9.49 23.21 -48.97
N THR A 979 9.68 21.99 -49.47
CA THR A 979 10.79 21.64 -50.36
C THR A 979 10.27 20.94 -51.63
N LYS A 980 11.11 20.87 -52.67
CA LYS A 980 10.83 20.11 -53.90
C LYS A 980 11.17 18.62 -53.79
N GLY A 981 11.78 18.19 -52.69
CA GLY A 981 12.21 16.82 -52.39
C GLY A 981 12.83 16.76 -50.99
N THR A 982 12.42 15.77 -50.17
CA THR A 982 12.89 15.58 -48.79
C THR A 982 13.48 14.19 -48.64
N CYS A 983 14.73 14.10 -48.19
CA CYS A 983 15.39 12.81 -47.90
C CYS A 983 15.59 12.67 -46.39
N LEU A 984 14.91 11.70 -45.76
CA LEU A 984 15.11 11.32 -44.36
C LEU A 984 16.04 10.09 -44.33
N LYS A 985 17.15 10.18 -43.59
CA LYS A 985 18.04 9.04 -43.31
C LYS A 985 18.10 8.82 -41.80
N PHE A 986 17.89 7.58 -41.36
CA PHE A 986 17.95 7.21 -39.95
C PHE A 986 18.45 5.76 -39.82
N TRP A 987 18.92 5.43 -38.62
CA TRP A 987 19.27 4.07 -38.23
C TRP A 987 18.18 3.54 -37.31
N ALA A 988 17.82 2.27 -37.46
CA ALA A 988 16.87 1.60 -36.59
C ALA A 988 17.42 0.23 -36.19
N TYR A 989 17.10 -0.19 -34.97
CA TYR A 989 17.48 -1.48 -34.42
C TYR A 989 16.22 -2.21 -33.95
N LYS A 990 16.05 -3.46 -34.38
CA LYS A 990 14.93 -4.33 -33.97
C LYS A 990 15.47 -5.75 -33.70
N PRO A 991 15.33 -6.31 -32.49
CA PRO A 991 15.67 -7.70 -32.21
C PRO A 991 14.68 -8.67 -32.88
N TYR A 992 15.13 -9.89 -33.19
CA TYR A 992 14.42 -10.89 -34.02
C TYR A 992 13.08 -11.40 -33.44
N SER A 993 12.69 -11.01 -32.22
CA SER A 993 11.57 -11.61 -31.48
C SER A 993 10.43 -10.65 -31.11
N SER A 994 10.38 -9.42 -31.64
CA SER A 994 9.30 -8.47 -31.32
C SER A 994 8.30 -8.28 -32.48
N ASP A 995 6.99 -8.34 -32.18
CA ASP A 995 5.89 -8.05 -33.11
C ASP A 995 5.71 -6.53 -33.38
N SER A 996 6.69 -5.70 -33.04
CA SER A 996 6.63 -4.24 -33.12
C SER A 996 6.83 -3.70 -34.55
N GLU A 997 6.05 -2.69 -34.94
CA GLU A 997 6.16 -2.02 -36.25
C GLU A 997 6.66 -0.58 -36.10
N LEU A 998 7.62 -0.17 -36.95
CA LEU A 998 7.99 1.25 -37.10
C LEU A 998 7.33 1.81 -38.36
N ARG A 999 6.50 2.84 -38.19
CA ARG A 999 5.82 3.55 -39.29
C ARG A 999 6.29 5.00 -39.36
N VAL A 1000 6.68 5.44 -40.55
CA VAL A 1000 7.04 6.85 -40.81
C VAL A 1000 5.94 7.48 -41.64
N TRP A 1001 5.36 8.57 -41.13
CA TRP A 1001 4.27 9.29 -41.77
C TRP A 1001 4.69 10.68 -42.19
N ARG A 1002 4.22 11.13 -43.35
CA ARG A 1002 4.24 12.55 -43.73
C ARG A 1002 2.91 13.19 -43.36
N LEU A 1003 2.95 14.07 -42.37
CA LEU A 1003 1.82 14.91 -41.98
C LEU A 1003 1.85 16.20 -42.82
N SER A 1004 0.79 16.44 -43.58
CA SER A 1004 0.60 17.65 -44.40
C SER A 1004 -0.83 18.15 -44.24
N LYS A 1005 -1.24 19.22 -44.96
CA LYS A 1005 -2.58 19.84 -44.83
C LYS A 1005 -3.75 18.97 -45.38
N GLY A 1006 -3.60 17.65 -45.36
CA GLY A 1006 -4.54 16.62 -45.83
C GLY A 1006 -4.34 15.32 -45.05
N PRO A 1007 -4.93 14.18 -45.50
CA PRO A 1007 -4.80 12.91 -44.79
C PRO A 1007 -3.31 12.49 -44.66
N PRO A 1008 -2.94 11.86 -43.54
CA PRO A 1008 -1.57 11.41 -43.31
C PRO A 1008 -1.16 10.41 -44.39
N HIS A 1009 0.03 10.60 -44.97
CA HIS A 1009 0.55 9.70 -46.00
C HIS A 1009 1.67 8.85 -45.41
N GLN A 1010 1.51 7.53 -45.40
CA GLN A 1010 2.55 6.62 -44.95
C GLN A 1010 3.72 6.65 -45.93
N LEU A 1011 4.94 6.87 -45.44
CA LEU A 1011 6.17 6.82 -46.23
C LEU A 1011 6.82 5.44 -46.12
N LEU A 1012 6.91 4.91 -44.90
CA LEU A 1012 7.62 3.66 -44.61
C LEU A 1012 6.84 2.83 -43.59
N LEU A 1013 6.84 1.51 -43.77
CA LEU A 1013 6.46 0.52 -42.77
C LEU A 1013 7.59 -0.50 -42.68
N VAL A 1014 8.11 -0.70 -41.47
CA VAL A 1014 9.17 -1.66 -41.18
C VAL A 1014 8.61 -2.76 -40.29
N VAL A 1015 8.56 -3.99 -40.81
CA VAL A 1015 7.94 -5.15 -40.13
C VAL A 1015 8.97 -6.23 -39.77
N ASN A 1016 9.92 -6.56 -40.66
CA ASN A 1016 10.93 -7.62 -40.45
C ASN A 1016 12.34 -7.10 -40.67
N TRP A 1017 13.22 -7.20 -39.67
CA TRP A 1017 14.67 -7.06 -39.82
C TRP A 1017 15.37 -8.33 -39.37
N GLY A 1018 16.27 -8.81 -40.21
CA GLY A 1018 17.28 -9.76 -39.82
C GLY A 1018 18.67 -9.16 -39.97
N GLY A 1019 19.27 -8.74 -38.84
CA GLY A 1019 20.64 -8.22 -38.77
C GLY A 1019 20.80 -6.77 -39.26
N ARG A 1020 21.94 -6.13 -38.91
CA ARG A 1020 22.31 -4.75 -39.25
C ARG A 1020 22.05 -4.45 -40.75
N GLY A 1021 20.95 -3.77 -41.05
CA GLY A 1021 20.61 -3.27 -42.38
C GLY A 1021 20.76 -1.76 -42.47
N ASP A 1022 21.20 -1.27 -43.63
CA ASP A 1022 21.18 0.14 -43.99
C ASP A 1022 19.86 0.42 -44.74
N ALA A 1023 18.91 1.16 -44.15
CA ALA A 1023 17.71 1.61 -44.86
C ALA A 1023 17.95 2.99 -45.50
N LEU A 1024 18.29 2.99 -46.79
CA LEU A 1024 18.39 4.20 -47.61
C LEU A 1024 17.07 4.41 -48.36
N MET A 1025 16.33 5.46 -48.00
CA MET A 1025 15.10 5.85 -48.70
C MET A 1025 15.37 7.10 -49.55
N SER A 1026 15.30 6.93 -50.87
CA SER A 1026 15.34 8.00 -51.87
C SER A 1026 13.91 8.20 -52.38
N THR A 1027 13.27 9.33 -52.04
CA THR A 1027 12.05 9.81 -52.71
C THR A 1027 12.26 11.23 -53.20
#